data_AF-A0A2V1C523-F1
#
_entry.id   AF-A0A2V1C523-F1
#
_cell.length_a   1.000
_cell.length_b   1.000
_cell.length_c   1.000
_cell.angle_alpha   90.00
_cell.angle_beta   90.00
_cell.angle_gamma   90.00
#
_symmetry.space_group_name_H-M   'P 1'
#
loop_
_entity.id
_entity.type
_entity.pdbx_description
1 polymer ?
#
loop_
_entity_poly.entity_id
_entity_poly.type
_entity_poly.pdbx_seq_one_letter_code
_entity_poly.pdbx_strand_id
1 'polypeptide(L)'
;MKDGGGLEVAPILDDIPLLLATTKASRPTPTYGHIYSTSVSSAAVKVSTKTSSAHVAPTSSLRRKPSTTASTAQSSSTKEASNTIQEGSSKLQDQFQKESDALGLGETAGLIYGKTLSRLVDVGAHEGFNAAHLTATKSLTAFHDTPPYTYNPYPDYNSKSWISGNQGVYRACNGPEGSIKDWTVFSGHPKVFGYPHIGSYVPFDIDSNLCFERETRLGSYGFQEAGVLGVGNSSFSRENKRSIDWDSVDWGFLQHDCLRENSNRYADIEEDKRKTGTPLVGMNSSSPSNSTTILRRLEKVNDTMSEDGTESQGEADDNDSGPALHGMPEFTITPKSRTAVLIRTHSNQTYTENDKQNIRSLITELCLRSGAEYQVFLLVQAKDDNLPSPAGSAAYNTILQASVPAEFQNMTVLWSDAQMKELYPLIPAEVNNVHQSQWLSVQKFAQDHPKFDHYFNWEFDTRFTGHHYNLLEKLTTFAKKQPRKGLWERNERYYIPSFHDRFSTFRLAVQKAAGDDTIWGPPPTPGVLPVGPKVPSLEPKDDSFHWGVGEEADYISLAPMFNPVNTSWVGKNDVWGYDGLDTPRRATIGTHSRCSKKLLDTMHAENLKGNHVSSEMTPQTVALLHGFKAVFAPVPMFMDRDWSGKSLEKFFNPGPKGESGSTVESPFSWGRESRFAGSTWYFRANPPMRLYNNWLGWEDSGIGGPEWEKSHGRMCLPAMLLHPIKNVVEPEPGFSSKSDLPY
;
A
#
# COMPACT_ATOMS: atom_id res chain seq x y z
N MET A 1 52.81 30.52 7.30
CA MET A 1 53.70 30.51 8.47
C MET A 1 52.78 30.43 9.67
N LYS A 2 52.58 29.22 10.22
CA LYS A 2 53.31 28.66 11.38
C LYS A 2 52.88 29.37 12.67
N ASP A 3 52.53 28.75 13.79
CA ASP A 3 52.36 27.37 14.33
C ASP A 3 51.68 27.67 15.71
N GLY A 4 50.94 26.84 16.44
CA GLY A 4 50.85 25.39 16.57
C GLY A 4 50.77 25.03 18.07
N GLY A 5 49.90 24.07 18.43
CA GLY A 5 49.84 23.37 19.73
C GLY A 5 48.61 23.71 20.58
N GLY A 6 47.60 22.87 20.83
CA GLY A 6 47.45 21.42 20.65
C GLY A 6 47.12 20.76 21.99
N LEU A 7 45.84 20.46 22.24
CA LEU A 7 45.40 19.48 23.23
C LEU A 7 44.26 18.65 22.63
N GLU A 8 44.52 17.35 22.44
CA GLU A 8 43.56 16.32 22.00
C GLU A 8 42.52 16.06 23.09
N VAL A 9 41.25 15.94 22.68
CA VAL A 9 40.18 15.32 23.47
C VAL A 9 39.59 14.19 22.63
N ALA A 10 39.79 12.96 23.09
CA ALA A 10 39.23 11.75 22.51
C ALA A 10 37.71 11.64 22.77
N PRO A 11 36.91 11.11 21.83
CA PRO A 11 35.50 10.81 22.07
C PRO A 11 35.34 9.43 22.71
N ILE A 12 34.69 9.40 23.87
CA ILE A 12 34.23 8.17 24.55
C ILE A 12 32.83 7.86 24.03
N LEU A 13 32.66 6.69 23.42
CA LEU A 13 31.40 6.07 23.08
C LEU A 13 31.37 4.65 23.66
N ASP A 14 30.15 4.23 24.00
CA ASP A 14 29.65 2.89 24.27
C ASP A 14 29.81 2.33 25.70
N ASP A 15 28.66 2.17 26.39
CA ASP A 15 28.25 0.91 27.04
C ASP A 15 26.87 1.03 27.74
N ILE A 16 25.85 0.32 27.22
CA ILE A 16 24.85 -0.41 28.03
C ILE A 16 24.63 -1.78 27.37
N PRO A 17 24.68 -2.91 28.12
CA PRO A 17 24.96 -4.23 27.54
C PRO A 17 23.70 -5.06 27.24
N LEU A 18 23.70 -5.72 26.07
CA LEU A 18 22.82 -6.84 25.76
C LEU A 18 23.52 -8.15 26.17
N LEU A 19 22.97 -8.85 27.16
CA LEU A 19 23.43 -10.18 27.59
C LEU A 19 23.02 -11.25 26.56
N LEU A 20 23.98 -11.79 25.80
CA LEU A 20 23.86 -13.09 25.15
C LEU A 20 25.15 -13.89 25.32
N ALA A 21 24.97 -15.11 25.83
CA ALA A 21 26.03 -16.05 26.17
C ALA A 21 26.87 -16.46 24.95
N THR A 22 28.17 -16.53 25.19
CA THR A 22 29.24 -16.79 24.24
C THR A 22 29.33 -18.26 23.81
N THR A 23 29.43 -18.52 22.50
CA THR A 23 30.41 -19.48 21.96
C THR A 23 30.98 -18.97 20.64
N LYS A 24 32.30 -18.78 20.63
CA LYS A 24 33.13 -18.25 19.55
C LYS A 24 33.12 -19.14 18.29
N ALA A 25 32.81 -18.55 17.13
CA ALA A 25 33.47 -18.87 15.86
C ALA A 25 33.34 -17.65 14.93
N SER A 26 34.47 -17.02 14.62
CA SER A 26 34.60 -15.85 13.74
C SER A 26 34.06 -16.12 12.33
N ARG A 27 33.18 -15.24 11.83
CA ARG A 27 32.79 -15.16 10.41
C ARG A 27 32.83 -13.71 9.91
N PRO A 28 33.18 -13.47 8.63
CA PRO A 28 33.53 -12.15 8.11
C PRO A 28 32.29 -11.29 7.82
N THR A 29 32.41 -10.00 8.15
CA THR A 29 31.47 -8.91 7.89
C THR A 29 31.39 -8.59 6.39
N PRO A 30 30.20 -8.34 5.79
CA PRO A 30 30.12 -7.97 4.38
C PRO A 30 30.61 -6.53 4.17
N THR A 31 31.66 -6.39 3.35
CA THR A 31 32.16 -5.11 2.85
C THR A 31 31.27 -4.60 1.71
N TYR A 32 30.65 -3.44 1.91
CA TYR A 32 30.05 -2.64 0.84
C TYR A 32 31.17 -2.01 0.00
N GLY A 33 31.36 -2.50 -1.22
CA GLY A 33 32.44 -2.07 -2.12
C GLY A 33 31.95 -1.80 -3.55
N HIS A 34 32.31 -0.61 -4.02
CA HIS A 34 32.16 -0.04 -5.37
C HIS A 34 32.14 -1.01 -6.57
N ILE A 35 31.13 -0.87 -7.43
CA ILE A 35 31.26 -1.18 -8.87
C ILE A 35 30.65 -0.03 -9.67
N TYR A 36 31.42 1.03 -9.85
CA TYR A 36 31.30 1.90 -11.02
C TYR A 36 32.71 2.02 -11.61
N SER A 37 32.88 1.49 -12.82
CA SER A 37 34.03 1.59 -13.74
C SER A 37 34.62 0.23 -14.11
N THR A 38 34.29 -0.25 -15.30
CA THR A 38 35.30 -0.78 -16.23
C THR A 38 34.81 -0.56 -17.67
N SER A 39 35.57 0.22 -18.42
CA SER A 39 35.55 0.30 -19.86
C SER A 39 35.96 -1.04 -20.48
N VAL A 40 35.30 -1.45 -21.57
CA VAL A 40 35.83 -2.47 -22.49
C VAL A 40 35.70 -1.97 -23.93
N SER A 41 36.84 -1.96 -24.61
CA SER A 41 37.02 -1.64 -26.02
C SER A 41 36.75 -2.84 -26.92
N SER A 42 36.08 -2.57 -28.04
CA SER A 42 36.20 -3.14 -29.39
C SER A 42 36.04 -4.66 -29.61
N ALA A 43 35.10 -5.04 -30.47
CA ALA A 43 35.40 -5.48 -31.85
C ALA A 43 34.11 -5.62 -32.68
N ALA A 44 34.12 -4.97 -33.85
CA ALA A 44 33.03 -4.96 -34.81
C ALA A 44 32.99 -6.24 -35.67
N VAL A 45 31.79 -6.70 -36.00
CA VAL A 45 31.54 -7.50 -37.21
C VAL A 45 30.43 -6.81 -38.00
N LYS A 46 30.83 -6.20 -39.13
CA LYS A 46 29.93 -5.68 -40.16
C LYS A 46 29.34 -6.86 -40.94
N VAL A 47 28.01 -6.95 -41.01
CA VAL A 47 27.32 -7.60 -42.13
C VAL A 47 26.36 -6.59 -42.75
N SER A 48 26.58 -6.36 -44.03
CA SER A 48 25.84 -5.46 -44.91
C SER A 48 24.84 -6.27 -45.71
N THR A 49 23.58 -5.82 -45.81
CA THR A 49 22.76 -6.02 -47.01
C THR A 49 21.76 -4.87 -47.18
N LYS A 50 21.96 -4.12 -48.27
CA LYS A 50 20.96 -3.28 -48.95
C LYS A 50 19.99 -4.15 -49.75
N THR A 51 18.72 -3.74 -49.83
CA THR A 51 17.83 -3.66 -51.03
C THR A 51 16.43 -3.27 -50.54
N SER A 52 15.95 -2.04 -50.73
CA SER A 52 15.18 -1.51 -51.88
C SER A 52 13.93 -2.31 -52.26
N SER A 53 12.74 -1.68 -52.14
CA SER A 53 11.73 -1.60 -53.22
C SER A 53 10.57 -0.69 -52.77
N ALA A 54 10.25 0.28 -53.61
CA ALA A 54 9.04 1.11 -53.55
C ALA A 54 7.87 0.39 -54.23
N HIS A 55 6.63 0.62 -53.79
CA HIS A 55 5.55 1.10 -54.66
C HIS A 55 4.19 1.25 -53.95
N VAL A 56 3.60 2.44 -54.17
CA VAL A 56 2.20 2.73 -54.57
C VAL A 56 1.08 2.46 -53.56
N ALA A 57 0.47 3.56 -53.13
CA ALA A 57 -0.85 3.65 -52.54
C ALA A 57 -1.97 3.60 -53.61
N PRO A 58 -3.19 3.17 -53.23
CA PRO A 58 -4.39 3.73 -53.82
C PRO A 58 -5.39 4.26 -52.78
N THR A 59 -6.00 5.38 -53.14
CA THR A 59 -7.13 6.05 -52.49
C THR A 59 -8.48 5.51 -52.97
N SER A 60 -9.45 5.33 -52.06
CA SER A 60 -10.93 5.53 -52.19
C SER A 60 -11.64 4.70 -51.09
N SER A 61 -12.83 4.97 -50.54
CA SER A 61 -13.75 6.10 -50.47
C SER A 61 -14.91 5.73 -49.51
N LEU A 62 -15.36 6.71 -48.71
CA LEU A 62 -16.76 7.04 -48.32
C LEU A 62 -17.65 6.15 -47.40
N ARG A 63 -18.26 6.88 -46.43
CA ARG A 63 -19.55 6.72 -45.69
C ARG A 63 -19.60 5.72 -44.53
N ARG A 64 -20.20 6.00 -43.35
CA ARG A 64 -21.17 7.05 -42.91
C ARG A 64 -21.18 7.10 -41.35
N LYS A 65 -21.23 8.29 -40.75
CA LYS A 65 -21.64 8.52 -39.34
C LYS A 65 -23.12 8.91 -39.28
N PRO A 66 -23.89 8.57 -38.24
CA PRO A 66 -25.10 9.29 -37.84
C PRO A 66 -24.76 10.40 -36.83
N SER A 67 -25.45 11.53 -37.01
CA SER A 67 -25.46 12.73 -36.16
C SER A 67 -26.56 12.63 -35.10
N THR A 68 -26.29 13.16 -33.90
CA THR A 68 -27.31 13.88 -33.10
C THR A 68 -26.65 14.97 -32.28
N THR A 69 -27.21 16.16 -32.46
CA THR A 69 -26.90 17.48 -31.90
C THR A 69 -27.35 17.64 -30.45
N ALA A 70 -26.55 18.32 -29.61
CA ALA A 70 -27.05 19.07 -28.46
C ALA A 70 -26.13 20.25 -28.09
N SER A 71 -26.59 21.45 -28.46
CA SER A 71 -26.62 22.70 -27.67
C SER A 71 -25.36 23.16 -26.90
N THR A 72 -24.62 24.06 -27.55
CA THR A 72 -23.62 24.97 -26.99
C THR A 72 -24.29 26.20 -26.35
N ALA A 73 -24.03 26.49 -25.07
CA ALA A 73 -24.04 27.86 -24.54
C ALA A 73 -23.24 27.96 -23.23
N GLN A 74 -22.37 28.98 -23.17
CA GLN A 74 -21.54 29.47 -22.05
C GLN A 74 -20.17 28.79 -21.82
N SER A 75 -19.24 29.06 -22.74
CA SER A 75 -17.77 29.03 -22.50
C SER A 75 -17.12 30.35 -22.98
N SER A 76 -17.49 31.47 -22.36
CA SER A 76 -16.91 32.78 -22.70
C SER A 76 -16.12 33.45 -21.58
N SER A 77 -15.88 32.81 -20.44
CA SER A 77 -15.00 33.36 -19.38
C SER A 77 -13.73 32.54 -19.12
N THR A 78 -13.59 31.35 -19.71
CA THR A 78 -12.39 30.49 -19.57
C THR A 78 -11.34 30.68 -20.68
N LYS A 79 -11.67 31.41 -21.77
CA LYS A 79 -10.73 31.60 -22.89
C LYS A 79 -9.75 32.76 -22.70
N GLU A 80 -10.03 33.73 -21.85
CA GLU A 80 -9.11 34.85 -21.60
C GLU A 80 -8.05 34.55 -20.52
N ALA A 81 -8.32 33.62 -19.59
CA ALA A 81 -7.31 33.16 -18.63
C ALA A 81 -6.39 32.05 -19.19
N SER A 82 -6.76 31.40 -20.30
CA SER A 82 -6.00 30.32 -20.94
C SER A 82 -4.94 30.81 -21.94
N ASN A 83 -4.94 32.09 -22.32
CA ASN A 83 -4.10 32.62 -23.40
C ASN A 83 -2.86 33.40 -22.91
N THR A 84 -2.45 33.26 -21.64
CA THR A 84 -1.26 33.99 -21.11
C THR A 84 -0.24 33.12 -20.38
N ILE A 85 -0.37 31.78 -20.43
CA ILE A 85 0.67 30.86 -19.92
C ILE A 85 0.96 29.78 -20.96
N GLN A 86 1.44 30.20 -22.12
CA GLN A 86 2.18 29.32 -23.00
C GLN A 86 3.29 30.15 -23.64
N GLU A 87 4.50 30.06 -23.09
CA GLU A 87 5.79 30.14 -23.80
C GLU A 87 6.96 30.25 -22.80
N GLY A 88 7.63 29.13 -22.58
CA GLY A 88 8.84 29.03 -21.78
C GLY A 88 8.92 27.69 -21.03
N SER A 89 9.37 26.63 -21.69
CA SER A 89 9.87 25.45 -20.96
C SER A 89 10.97 25.94 -20.00
N SER A 90 10.90 25.55 -18.73
CA SER A 90 11.93 25.97 -17.81
C SER A 90 13.25 25.29 -18.19
N LYS A 91 14.37 25.97 -17.93
CA LYS A 91 15.71 25.40 -18.19
C LYS A 91 15.89 24.03 -17.54
N LEU A 92 15.23 23.77 -16.40
CA LEU A 92 15.27 22.47 -15.72
C LEU A 92 14.39 21.42 -16.42
N GLN A 93 13.22 21.80 -16.93
CA GLN A 93 12.38 20.91 -17.73
C GLN A 93 13.06 20.49 -19.04
N ASP A 94 13.72 21.42 -19.74
CA ASP A 94 14.51 21.09 -20.94
C ASP A 94 15.68 20.15 -20.63
N GLN A 95 16.35 20.36 -19.49
CA GLN A 95 17.39 19.45 -19.03
C GLN A 95 16.84 18.07 -18.72
N PHE A 96 15.68 17.98 -18.07
CA PHE A 96 15.01 16.71 -17.80
C PHE A 96 14.72 15.97 -19.10
N GLN A 97 14.09 16.65 -20.07
CA GLN A 97 13.73 16.02 -21.34
C GLN A 97 14.97 15.53 -22.09
N LYS A 98 16.00 16.37 -22.22
CA LYS A 98 17.25 16.00 -22.89
C LYS A 98 17.94 14.80 -22.23
N GLU A 99 17.96 14.77 -20.90
CA GLU A 99 18.57 13.67 -20.15
C GLU A 99 17.72 12.38 -20.26
N SER A 100 16.40 12.49 -20.17
CA SER A 100 15.46 11.38 -20.34
C SER A 100 15.56 10.76 -21.75
N ASP A 101 15.65 11.59 -22.79
CA ASP A 101 15.80 11.15 -24.17
C ASP A 101 17.14 10.45 -24.38
N ALA A 102 18.23 11.02 -23.85
CA ALA A 102 19.55 10.41 -23.93
C ALA A 102 19.59 9.04 -23.22
N LEU A 103 19.02 8.94 -22.02
CA LEU A 103 18.92 7.68 -21.27
C LEU A 103 18.02 6.67 -21.99
N GLY A 104 16.95 7.12 -22.65
CA GLY A 104 16.04 6.27 -23.42
C GLY A 104 16.67 5.65 -24.67
N LEU A 105 17.76 6.23 -25.18
CA LEU A 105 18.57 5.68 -26.28
C LEU A 105 19.72 4.79 -25.79
N GLY A 106 19.97 4.74 -24.48
CA GLY A 106 21.04 3.95 -23.89
C GLY A 106 20.73 2.45 -23.85
N GLU A 107 21.77 1.62 -23.78
CA GLU A 107 21.64 0.15 -23.68
C GLU A 107 20.95 -0.32 -22.39
N THR A 108 20.89 0.54 -21.37
CA THR A 108 20.23 0.25 -20.09
C THR A 108 18.74 0.61 -20.07
N ALA A 109 18.22 1.25 -21.14
CA ALA A 109 16.81 1.59 -21.25
C ALA A 109 15.93 0.33 -21.29
N GLY A 110 14.84 0.33 -20.52
CA GLY A 110 13.89 -0.77 -20.44
C GLY A 110 14.43 -2.03 -19.76
N LEU A 111 15.57 -1.96 -19.07
CA LEU A 111 16.13 -3.13 -18.38
C LEU A 111 15.24 -3.66 -17.25
N ILE A 112 14.20 -2.96 -16.81
CA ILE A 112 13.24 -3.50 -15.84
C ILE A 112 12.30 -4.56 -16.43
N TYR A 113 12.12 -4.60 -17.76
CA TYR A 113 11.19 -5.52 -18.41
C TYR A 113 11.81 -6.92 -18.64
N GLY A 114 10.96 -7.93 -18.78
CA GLY A 114 11.35 -9.30 -19.19
C GLY A 114 12.29 -9.99 -18.21
N LYS A 115 12.08 -9.80 -16.90
CA LYS A 115 12.93 -10.41 -15.86
C LYS A 115 12.31 -11.69 -15.32
N THR A 116 13.14 -12.74 -15.32
CA THR A 116 12.69 -14.12 -15.18
C THR A 116 13.40 -14.84 -14.04
N LEU A 117 12.81 -15.96 -13.61
CA LEU A 117 13.37 -16.86 -12.62
C LEU A 117 14.72 -17.46 -13.04
N SER A 118 14.99 -17.53 -14.35
CA SER A 118 16.23 -18.11 -14.88
C SER A 118 17.49 -17.29 -14.60
N ARG A 119 17.37 -16.06 -14.10
CA ARG A 119 18.49 -15.11 -13.91
C ARG A 119 18.43 -14.39 -12.56
N LEU A 120 18.12 -15.14 -11.50
CA LEU A 120 18.18 -14.62 -10.14
C LEU A 120 19.63 -14.53 -9.65
N VAL A 121 19.94 -13.45 -8.94
CA VAL A 121 21.20 -13.26 -8.20
C VAL A 121 20.92 -13.35 -6.71
N ASP A 122 21.99 -13.47 -5.92
CA ASP A 122 21.95 -13.47 -4.45
C ASP A 122 21.04 -14.55 -3.82
N VAL A 123 20.81 -15.67 -4.49
CA VAL A 123 20.00 -16.78 -3.98
C VAL A 123 20.50 -17.22 -2.59
N GLY A 124 19.58 -17.29 -1.62
CA GLY A 124 19.84 -17.63 -0.23
C GLY A 124 20.30 -16.48 0.66
N ALA A 125 20.58 -15.29 0.09
CA ALA A 125 21.00 -14.11 0.86
C ALA A 125 19.80 -13.40 1.50
N HIS A 126 19.25 -14.00 2.55
CA HIS A 126 18.14 -13.44 3.34
C HIS A 126 18.61 -12.83 4.68
N GLU A 127 19.92 -12.88 4.96
CA GLU A 127 20.49 -12.30 6.17
C GLU A 127 20.26 -10.79 6.25
N GLY A 128 19.95 -10.28 7.44
CA GLY A 128 19.73 -8.85 7.68
C GLY A 128 18.28 -8.38 7.52
N PHE A 129 17.40 -9.25 7.02
CA PHE A 129 15.95 -9.07 7.15
C PHE A 129 15.43 -9.95 8.28
N ASN A 130 14.42 -9.51 9.02
CA ASN A 130 13.61 -10.43 9.81
C ASN A 130 12.81 -11.28 8.82
N ALA A 131 13.48 -12.30 8.29
CA ALA A 131 12.96 -13.27 7.35
C ALA A 131 11.79 -13.99 8.01
N ALA A 132 10.61 -13.41 7.81
CA ALA A 132 9.32 -14.00 8.03
C ALA A 132 9.35 -15.46 7.55
N HIS A 133 9.45 -16.38 8.52
CA HIS A 133 9.56 -17.83 8.44
C HIS A 133 9.65 -18.43 7.02
N LEU A 134 10.77 -18.23 6.34
CA LEU A 134 11.07 -18.92 5.09
C LEU A 134 11.41 -20.38 5.39
N THR A 135 10.63 -21.31 4.85
CA THR A 135 10.89 -22.74 4.98
C THR A 135 11.20 -23.33 3.61
N ALA A 136 12.38 -23.93 3.46
CA ALA A 136 12.79 -24.53 2.20
C ALA A 136 11.83 -25.67 1.80
N THR A 137 11.32 -25.64 0.57
CA THR A 137 10.51 -26.74 0.03
C THR A 137 11.40 -27.76 -0.68
N LYS A 138 10.92 -29.00 -0.78
CA LYS A 138 11.58 -30.06 -1.57
C LYS A 138 10.91 -30.29 -2.93
N SER A 139 9.77 -29.65 -3.16
CA SER A 139 8.95 -29.84 -4.36
C SER A 139 9.35 -28.83 -5.43
N LEU A 140 9.64 -29.33 -6.63
CA LEU A 140 9.85 -28.47 -7.80
C LEU A 140 8.51 -28.00 -8.36
N THR A 141 8.52 -26.84 -9.01
CA THR A 141 7.39 -26.40 -9.83
C THR A 141 7.55 -26.95 -11.26
N ALA A 142 6.47 -26.97 -12.04
CA ALA A 142 6.53 -27.46 -13.42
C ALA A 142 7.31 -26.54 -14.38
N PHE A 143 7.66 -25.34 -13.93
CA PHE A 143 8.18 -24.26 -14.75
C PHE A 143 9.55 -23.74 -14.30
N HIS A 144 10.11 -24.29 -13.23
CA HIS A 144 11.44 -23.89 -12.74
C HIS A 144 12.12 -24.99 -11.94
N ASP A 145 13.42 -25.17 -12.15
CA ASP A 145 14.23 -26.27 -11.57
C ASP A 145 14.77 -25.96 -10.16
N THR A 146 14.63 -24.73 -9.69
CA THR A 146 14.94 -24.36 -8.29
C THR A 146 13.68 -24.47 -7.43
N PRO A 147 13.70 -25.20 -6.31
CA PRO A 147 12.56 -25.28 -5.42
C PRO A 147 12.26 -23.92 -4.79
N PRO A 148 10.97 -23.52 -4.66
CA PRO A 148 10.59 -22.31 -3.95
C PRO A 148 10.71 -22.49 -2.42
N TYR A 149 10.48 -21.41 -1.69
CA TYR A 149 10.35 -21.38 -0.25
C TYR A 149 8.88 -21.19 0.12
N THR A 150 8.44 -21.86 1.18
CA THR A 150 7.20 -21.48 1.87
C THR A 150 7.45 -20.18 2.63
N TYR A 151 6.56 -19.20 2.46
CA TYR A 151 6.67 -17.86 3.03
C TYR A 151 5.49 -17.56 3.95
N ASN A 152 5.80 -17.23 5.20
CA ASN A 152 4.84 -16.93 6.25
C ASN A 152 5.24 -15.65 7.01
N PRO A 153 4.61 -14.50 6.71
CA PRO A 153 4.90 -13.21 7.35
C PRO A 153 4.15 -12.93 8.64
N TYR A 154 3.39 -13.89 9.16
CA TYR A 154 2.57 -13.69 10.35
C TYR A 154 3.39 -13.99 11.61
N PRO A 155 3.13 -13.28 12.71
CA PRO A 155 3.64 -13.68 14.02
C PRO A 155 3.23 -15.11 14.36
N ASP A 156 4.05 -15.81 15.15
CA ASP A 156 3.59 -17.01 15.85
C ASP A 156 2.63 -16.60 16.98
N TYR A 157 1.38 -16.40 16.60
CA TYR A 157 0.32 -15.79 17.42
C TYR A 157 0.03 -16.53 18.73
N ASN A 158 0.43 -17.80 18.87
CA ASN A 158 0.23 -18.57 20.10
C ASN A 158 1.54 -18.94 20.79
N SER A 159 2.67 -18.34 20.36
CA SER A 159 3.94 -18.45 21.08
C SER A 159 3.85 -17.80 22.47
N LYS A 160 4.63 -18.32 23.42
CA LYS A 160 4.74 -17.73 24.77
C LYS A 160 5.12 -16.25 24.73
N SER A 161 6.00 -15.87 23.81
CA SER A 161 6.44 -14.49 23.60
C SER A 161 5.37 -13.59 23.02
N TRP A 162 4.45 -14.12 22.19
CA TRP A 162 3.36 -13.32 21.66
C TRP A 162 2.28 -13.13 22.72
N ILE A 163 1.88 -14.22 23.40
CA ILE A 163 0.83 -14.20 24.41
C ILE A 163 1.20 -13.32 25.62
N SER A 164 2.49 -13.15 25.94
CA SER A 164 2.91 -12.33 27.08
C SER A 164 2.53 -10.85 26.96
N GLY A 165 2.30 -10.32 25.75
CA GLY A 165 1.94 -8.91 25.54
C GLY A 165 0.60 -8.68 24.85
N ASN A 166 -0.10 -9.75 24.46
CA ASN A 166 -1.27 -9.64 23.59
C ASN A 166 -2.45 -10.46 24.12
N GLN A 167 -3.64 -9.87 24.04
CA GLN A 167 -4.87 -10.49 24.48
C GLN A 167 -5.34 -11.60 23.54
N GLY A 168 -6.05 -12.58 24.11
CA GLY A 168 -6.80 -13.58 23.37
C GLY A 168 -5.94 -14.71 22.79
N VAL A 169 -6.60 -15.61 22.08
CA VAL A 169 -5.96 -16.78 21.46
C VAL A 169 -6.27 -16.74 19.98
N TYR A 170 -5.24 -16.91 19.14
CA TYR A 170 -5.44 -16.99 17.72
C TYR A 170 -6.07 -18.31 17.31
N ARG A 171 -7.12 -18.22 16.50
CA ARG A 171 -7.76 -19.36 15.82
C ARG A 171 -7.61 -19.18 14.32
N ALA A 172 -7.04 -20.20 13.67
CA ALA A 172 -6.91 -20.21 12.23
C ALA A 172 -8.30 -20.16 11.57
N CYS A 173 -8.48 -19.25 10.63
CA CYS A 173 -9.72 -19.10 9.88
C CYS A 173 -9.72 -19.98 8.63
N ASN A 174 -10.92 -20.34 8.17
CA ASN A 174 -11.10 -21.05 6.91
C ASN A 174 -11.26 -20.05 5.75
N GLY A 175 -10.69 -20.40 4.59
CA GLY A 175 -11.03 -19.83 3.30
C GLY A 175 -12.06 -20.68 2.57
N PRO A 176 -12.30 -20.40 1.26
CA PRO A 176 -13.32 -21.09 0.46
C PRO A 176 -13.13 -22.62 0.35
N GLU A 177 -11.89 -23.11 0.47
CA GLU A 177 -11.55 -24.54 0.44
C GLU A 177 -11.18 -25.11 1.82
N GLY A 178 -11.51 -24.42 2.91
CA GLY A 178 -11.08 -24.78 4.26
C GLY A 178 -9.73 -24.14 4.62
N SER A 179 -8.78 -24.91 5.15
CA SER A 179 -7.52 -24.38 5.66
C SER A 179 -6.72 -23.62 4.60
N ILE A 180 -6.27 -22.41 4.93
CA ILE A 180 -5.51 -21.55 4.01
C ILE A 180 -4.03 -21.91 4.07
N LYS A 181 -3.43 -22.26 2.93
CA LYS A 181 -2.01 -22.62 2.83
C LYS A 181 -1.11 -21.38 2.82
N ASP A 182 0.14 -21.58 3.23
CA ASP A 182 1.21 -20.59 3.06
C ASP A 182 1.56 -20.39 1.59
N TRP A 183 2.10 -19.21 1.27
CA TRP A 183 2.51 -18.87 -0.08
C TRP A 183 3.86 -19.47 -0.40
N THR A 184 4.14 -19.56 -1.69
CA THR A 184 5.45 -19.97 -2.18
C THR A 184 6.10 -18.80 -2.92
N VAL A 185 7.40 -18.63 -2.69
CA VAL A 185 8.21 -17.54 -3.26
C VAL A 185 9.56 -18.10 -3.69
N PHE A 186 10.21 -17.46 -4.65
CA PHE A 186 11.56 -17.84 -5.07
C PHE A 186 12.59 -16.99 -4.35
N SER A 187 13.69 -17.63 -3.95
CA SER A 187 14.84 -16.96 -3.34
C SER A 187 15.74 -16.38 -4.42
N GLY A 188 16.21 -15.14 -4.22
CA GLY A 188 16.95 -14.37 -5.20
C GLY A 188 16.08 -13.31 -5.87
N HIS A 189 16.71 -12.35 -6.53
CA HIS A 189 16.01 -11.32 -7.31
C HIS A 189 16.70 -11.12 -8.67
N PRO A 190 15.99 -10.63 -9.71
CA PRO A 190 16.65 -10.20 -10.93
C PRO A 190 17.54 -8.98 -10.66
N LYS A 191 18.81 -8.99 -11.09
CA LYS A 191 19.84 -7.98 -10.76
C LYS A 191 19.38 -6.50 -10.85
N VAL A 192 18.54 -6.16 -11.82
CA VAL A 192 18.02 -4.78 -12.00
C VAL A 192 17.16 -4.30 -10.82
N PHE A 193 16.58 -5.23 -10.07
CA PHE A 193 15.69 -4.95 -8.95
C PHE A 193 16.39 -4.93 -7.58
N GLY A 194 17.71 -5.12 -7.54
CA GLY A 194 18.47 -5.13 -6.28
C GLY A 194 18.52 -3.75 -5.59
N TYR A 195 18.45 -2.67 -6.37
CA TYR A 195 18.52 -1.30 -5.86
C TYR A 195 17.42 -0.43 -6.47
N PRO A 196 16.39 -0.05 -5.70
CA PRO A 196 15.39 0.92 -6.13
C PRO A 196 16.04 2.28 -6.44
N HIS A 197 15.50 2.97 -7.45
CA HIS A 197 15.98 4.30 -7.82
C HIS A 197 15.53 5.35 -6.79
N ILE A 198 14.30 5.19 -6.29
CA ILE A 198 13.70 5.99 -5.23
C ILE A 198 13.12 5.02 -4.18
N GLY A 199 13.18 5.39 -2.91
CA GLY A 199 12.75 4.54 -1.80
C GLY A 199 13.68 3.38 -1.51
N SER A 200 13.31 2.52 -0.55
CA SER A 200 14.16 1.38 -0.17
C SER A 200 13.39 0.31 0.60
N TYR A 201 13.79 -0.94 0.42
CA TYR A 201 13.30 -2.09 1.19
C TYR A 201 13.88 -2.16 2.61
N VAL A 202 15.13 -1.73 2.76
CA VAL A 202 15.93 -1.85 3.99
C VAL A 202 15.28 -1.18 5.21
N PRO A 203 14.86 0.10 5.16
CA PRO A 203 14.27 0.74 6.35
C PRO A 203 12.93 0.13 6.75
N PHE A 204 12.23 -0.54 5.83
CA PHE A 204 11.01 -1.28 6.13
C PHE A 204 11.28 -2.67 6.67
N ASP A 205 12.50 -3.21 6.54
CA ASP A 205 12.78 -4.61 6.85
C ASP A 205 11.87 -5.55 6.03
N ILE A 206 11.70 -5.21 4.73
CA ILE A 206 11.08 -6.07 3.72
C ILE A 206 12.22 -6.75 2.95
N ASP A 207 12.18 -8.07 2.84
CA ASP A 207 13.21 -8.81 2.11
C ASP A 207 13.11 -8.54 0.59
N SER A 208 14.07 -7.77 0.07
CA SER A 208 14.17 -7.44 -1.35
C SER A 208 14.65 -8.61 -2.22
N ASN A 209 15.09 -9.70 -1.59
CA ASN A 209 15.66 -10.87 -2.22
C ASN A 209 14.67 -12.03 -2.35
N LEU A 210 13.38 -11.69 -2.36
CA LEU A 210 12.28 -12.60 -2.67
C LEU A 210 11.66 -12.21 -4.00
N CYS A 211 11.39 -13.23 -4.81
CA CYS A 211 10.79 -13.06 -6.12
C CYS A 211 9.44 -13.79 -6.19
N PHE A 212 8.41 -13.06 -6.62
CA PHE A 212 7.03 -13.51 -6.73
C PHE A 212 6.70 -13.78 -8.19
N GLU A 213 6.27 -15.00 -8.48
CA GLU A 213 5.82 -15.47 -9.80
C GLU A 213 4.28 -15.55 -9.81
N ARG A 214 3.64 -15.33 -10.96
CA ARG A 214 2.17 -15.16 -11.08
C ARG A 214 1.34 -16.31 -10.50
N GLU A 215 1.70 -17.57 -10.73
CA GLU A 215 0.93 -18.73 -10.27
C GLU A 215 1.13 -18.98 -8.77
N THR A 216 2.37 -18.90 -8.30
CA THR A 216 2.68 -19.00 -6.86
C THR A 216 2.11 -17.83 -6.04
N ARG A 217 1.94 -16.67 -6.67
CA ARG A 217 1.39 -15.45 -6.06
C ARG A 217 -0.14 -15.39 -6.11
N LEU A 218 -0.76 -15.72 -7.24
CA LEU A 218 -2.19 -15.51 -7.49
C LEU A 218 -3.02 -16.80 -7.61
N GLY A 219 -2.38 -17.98 -7.71
CA GLY A 219 -3.08 -19.25 -7.90
C GLY A 219 -4.07 -19.57 -6.79
N SER A 220 -3.71 -19.27 -5.52
CA SER A 220 -4.62 -19.41 -4.37
C SER A 220 -5.86 -18.52 -4.42
N TYR A 221 -5.90 -17.55 -5.34
CA TYR A 221 -7.00 -16.60 -5.53
C TYR A 221 -7.77 -16.80 -6.82
N GLY A 222 -7.53 -17.93 -7.50
CA GLY A 222 -8.23 -18.30 -8.72
C GLY A 222 -7.53 -17.85 -10.00
N PHE A 223 -6.26 -17.43 -9.95
CA PHE A 223 -5.49 -17.30 -11.18
C PHE A 223 -5.22 -18.69 -11.77
N GLN A 224 -5.55 -18.84 -13.05
CA GLN A 224 -5.29 -20.03 -13.83
C GLN A 224 -4.68 -19.60 -15.16
N GLU A 225 -3.59 -20.25 -15.55
CA GLU A 225 -2.96 -19.97 -16.83
C GLU A 225 -3.77 -20.60 -17.97
N ALA A 226 -4.12 -19.80 -18.97
CA ALA A 226 -4.81 -20.27 -20.17
C ALA A 226 -3.88 -21.18 -20.98
N GLY A 227 -4.39 -22.32 -21.47
CA GLY A 227 -3.66 -23.17 -22.42
C GLY A 227 -2.77 -24.27 -21.82
N VAL A 228 -2.57 -24.35 -20.50
CA VAL A 228 -1.90 -25.49 -19.85
C VAL A 228 -2.90 -26.63 -19.59
N LEU A 229 -3.56 -27.10 -20.65
CA LEU A 229 -4.20 -28.41 -20.66
C LEU A 229 -3.14 -29.47 -20.99
N GLY A 230 -2.36 -29.83 -19.98
CA GLY A 230 -1.69 -31.13 -19.94
C GLY A 230 -0.28 -31.22 -20.52
N VAL A 231 0.72 -30.67 -19.84
CA VAL A 231 2.07 -31.27 -19.79
C VAL A 231 2.65 -31.08 -18.39
N GLY A 232 2.88 -32.20 -17.69
CA GLY A 232 3.61 -32.24 -16.41
C GLY A 232 2.73 -32.27 -15.17
N ASN A 233 2.82 -33.35 -14.39
CA ASN A 233 2.29 -33.45 -13.02
C ASN A 233 2.96 -32.36 -12.16
N SER A 234 2.38 -31.17 -12.10
CA SER A 234 2.68 -30.25 -11.03
C SER A 234 1.84 -30.68 -9.82
N SER A 235 2.43 -30.73 -8.64
CA SER A 235 1.66 -30.87 -7.39
C SER A 235 0.73 -29.67 -7.11
N PHE A 236 0.75 -28.66 -7.99
CA PHE A 236 -0.12 -27.48 -7.98
C PHE A 236 -1.31 -27.59 -8.96
N SER A 237 -1.27 -28.55 -9.91
CA SER A 237 -2.31 -28.77 -10.91
C SER A 237 -2.63 -30.27 -11.00
N ARG A 238 -3.86 -30.62 -10.56
CA ARG A 238 -4.53 -31.94 -10.73
C ARG A 238 -4.62 -32.92 -9.55
N GLU A 239 -4.50 -32.50 -8.29
CA GLU A 239 -5.20 -33.28 -7.25
C GLU A 239 -6.68 -32.87 -7.22
N ASN A 240 -7.50 -33.37 -8.15
CA ASN A 240 -8.98 -33.48 -8.07
C ASN A 240 -9.72 -32.35 -7.30
N LYS A 241 -9.27 -31.10 -7.39
CA LYS A 241 -9.95 -29.98 -6.75
C LYS A 241 -11.15 -29.65 -7.62
N ARG A 242 -12.34 -29.77 -7.05
CA ARG A 242 -13.55 -29.19 -7.64
C ARG A 242 -13.20 -27.74 -7.97
N SER A 243 -13.39 -27.32 -9.21
CA SER A 243 -13.28 -25.91 -9.56
C SER A 243 -14.17 -25.13 -8.60
N ILE A 244 -13.58 -24.23 -7.80
CA ILE A 244 -14.34 -23.38 -6.91
C ILE A 244 -15.22 -22.50 -7.79
N ASP A 245 -16.52 -22.50 -7.53
CA ASP A 245 -17.40 -21.49 -8.07
C ASP A 245 -17.20 -20.21 -7.25
N TRP A 246 -16.25 -19.39 -7.66
CA TRP A 246 -15.88 -18.18 -6.92
C TRP A 246 -17.03 -17.20 -6.78
N ASP A 247 -17.94 -17.14 -7.75
CA ASP A 247 -19.08 -16.23 -7.71
C ASP A 247 -20.10 -16.62 -6.60
N SER A 248 -20.04 -17.87 -6.12
CA SER A 248 -20.84 -18.35 -4.98
C SER A 248 -20.19 -18.12 -3.61
N VAL A 249 -18.91 -17.71 -3.57
CA VAL A 249 -18.17 -17.52 -2.32
C VAL A 249 -18.59 -16.20 -1.67
N ASP A 250 -19.10 -16.25 -0.44
CA ASP A 250 -19.38 -15.04 0.33
C ASP A 250 -18.13 -14.59 1.14
N TRP A 251 -17.34 -13.70 0.57
CA TRP A 251 -16.17 -13.15 1.26
C TRP A 251 -16.52 -12.25 2.44
N GLY A 252 -17.69 -11.62 2.43
CA GLY A 252 -18.18 -10.85 3.58
C GLY A 252 -18.43 -11.75 4.78
N PHE A 253 -19.07 -12.90 4.57
CA PHE A 253 -19.30 -13.92 5.58
C PHE A 253 -17.99 -14.51 6.13
N LEU A 254 -17.05 -14.90 5.25
CA LEU A 254 -15.77 -15.48 5.69
C LEU A 254 -14.97 -14.54 6.62
N GLN A 255 -14.98 -13.24 6.33
CA GLN A 255 -14.34 -12.24 7.20
C GLN A 255 -15.04 -12.13 8.56
N HIS A 256 -16.37 -12.12 8.60
CA HIS A 256 -17.14 -12.06 9.84
C HIS A 256 -16.98 -13.33 10.68
N ASP A 257 -16.96 -14.50 10.04
CA ASP A 257 -16.73 -15.77 10.72
C ASP A 257 -15.33 -15.82 11.34
N CYS A 258 -14.31 -15.37 10.60
CA CYS A 258 -12.95 -15.24 11.11
C CYS A 258 -12.86 -14.31 12.32
N LEU A 259 -13.55 -13.15 12.27
CA LEU A 259 -13.64 -12.22 13.40
C LEU A 259 -14.34 -12.86 14.61
N ARG A 260 -15.43 -13.61 14.40
CA ARG A 260 -16.17 -14.29 15.46
C ARG A 260 -15.26 -15.22 16.25
N GLU A 261 -14.48 -16.05 15.55
CA GLU A 261 -13.55 -17.01 16.15
C GLU A 261 -12.35 -16.35 16.87
N ASN A 262 -11.99 -15.13 16.48
CA ASN A 262 -10.84 -14.39 17.02
C ASN A 262 -11.22 -13.18 17.88
N SER A 263 -12.51 -13.03 18.20
CA SER A 263 -13.08 -11.84 18.83
C SER A 263 -12.43 -11.48 20.17
N ASN A 264 -12.01 -12.48 20.96
CA ASN A 264 -11.35 -12.29 22.25
C ASN A 264 -9.95 -11.66 22.18
N ARG A 265 -9.39 -11.47 20.99
CA ARG A 265 -8.09 -10.81 20.77
C ARG A 265 -8.19 -9.28 20.72
N TYR A 266 -9.39 -8.76 20.51
CA TYR A 266 -9.63 -7.35 20.24
C TYR A 266 -10.29 -6.68 21.44
N ALA A 267 -10.13 -5.36 21.57
CA ALA A 267 -10.84 -4.58 22.59
C ALA A 267 -12.35 -4.79 22.40
N ASP A 268 -13.09 -4.90 23.51
CA ASP A 268 -14.49 -5.31 23.56
C ASP A 268 -15.23 -4.91 22.29
N ILE A 269 -15.39 -5.88 21.38
CA ILE A 269 -16.36 -5.81 20.30
C ILE A 269 -17.68 -5.97 21.04
N GLU A 270 -18.11 -4.93 21.76
CA GLU A 270 -19.24 -5.03 22.67
C GLU A 270 -20.39 -5.69 21.91
N GLU A 271 -20.90 -6.77 22.51
CA GLU A 271 -22.14 -7.38 22.10
C GLU A 271 -23.17 -6.26 21.93
N ASP A 272 -23.60 -6.04 20.69
CA ASP A 272 -24.71 -5.17 20.32
C ASP A 272 -26.05 -5.77 20.80
N LYS A 273 -26.14 -6.07 22.10
CA LYS A 273 -27.36 -6.50 22.80
C LYS A 273 -28.16 -5.31 23.34
N ARG A 274 -27.68 -4.07 23.18
CA ARG A 274 -28.40 -2.86 23.59
C ARG A 274 -28.24 -1.70 22.61
N LYS A 275 -28.45 -1.94 21.31
CA LYS A 275 -29.00 -0.99 20.32
C LYS A 275 -29.33 -1.71 19.01
N THR A 276 -30.08 -2.81 19.09
CA THR A 276 -30.72 -3.44 17.93
C THR A 276 -31.81 -2.51 17.38
N GLY A 277 -31.37 -1.59 16.52
CA GLY A 277 -32.17 -0.77 15.62
C GLY A 277 -31.53 -0.61 14.23
N THR A 278 -30.34 -1.18 14.01
CA THR A 278 -29.69 -1.17 12.69
C THR A 278 -29.18 -2.57 12.36
N PRO A 279 -29.95 -3.40 11.65
CA PRO A 279 -29.44 -4.64 11.08
C PRO A 279 -28.35 -4.32 10.04
N LEU A 280 -27.20 -4.97 10.13
CA LEU A 280 -26.35 -5.19 8.98
C LEU A 280 -27.18 -6.00 7.96
N VAL A 281 -27.55 -5.36 6.86
CA VAL A 281 -28.48 -5.88 5.86
C VAL A 281 -27.76 -6.91 4.98
N GLY A 282 -28.28 -8.13 4.93
CA GLY A 282 -27.77 -9.19 4.06
C GLY A 282 -28.10 -10.63 4.47
N MET A 283 -29.16 -10.88 5.25
CA MET A 283 -29.64 -12.24 5.53
C MET A 283 -31.04 -12.43 4.95
N ASN A 284 -31.11 -12.84 3.69
CA ASN A 284 -32.25 -13.59 3.18
C ASN A 284 -31.77 -15.02 2.88
N SER A 285 -31.85 -15.87 3.89
CA SER A 285 -31.81 -17.32 3.69
C SER A 285 -33.10 -17.75 3.00
N SER A 286 -33.04 -18.04 1.70
CA SER A 286 -34.00 -18.93 1.07
C SER A 286 -33.72 -20.35 1.56
N SER A 287 -34.71 -20.93 2.23
CA SER A 287 -34.71 -22.32 2.67
C SER A 287 -34.41 -23.28 1.49
N PRO A 288 -33.48 -24.23 1.62
CA PRO A 288 -33.60 -25.49 0.91
C PRO A 288 -34.55 -26.38 1.72
N SER A 289 -35.78 -26.49 1.24
CA SER A 289 -36.68 -27.55 1.68
C SER A 289 -36.15 -28.91 1.20
N ASN A 290 -36.22 -29.89 2.11
CA ASN A 290 -36.10 -31.34 1.91
C ASN A 290 -34.70 -31.95 1.73
N SER A 291 -34.10 -32.32 2.86
CA SER A 291 -33.41 -33.62 3.02
C SER A 291 -33.44 -34.05 4.49
N THR A 292 -34.64 -34.30 5.01
CA THR A 292 -34.86 -35.01 6.27
C THR A 292 -34.95 -36.50 5.99
N THR A 293 -33.81 -37.20 6.00
CA THR A 293 -33.73 -38.61 6.44
C THR A 293 -32.25 -38.90 6.73
N ILE A 294 -32.00 -39.63 7.82
CA ILE A 294 -30.70 -40.12 8.32
C ILE A 294 -30.09 -39.22 9.42
N LEU A 295 -30.11 -39.75 10.65
CA LEU A 295 -29.55 -39.26 11.93
C LEU A 295 -30.50 -38.68 13.00
N ARG A 296 -31.74 -39.19 13.09
CA ARG A 296 -32.37 -39.43 14.41
C ARG A 296 -32.36 -40.93 14.71
N ARG A 297 -31.32 -41.39 15.38
CA ARG A 297 -31.38 -42.59 16.22
C ARG A 297 -30.31 -42.49 17.29
N LEU A 298 -30.77 -42.60 18.54
CA LEU A 298 -30.03 -42.80 19.79
C LEU A 298 -29.67 -41.54 20.58
N GLU A 299 -30.69 -40.99 21.24
CA GLU A 299 -30.57 -40.57 22.64
C GLU A 299 -31.65 -41.27 23.46
N LYS A 300 -31.23 -42.03 24.47
CA LYS A 300 -31.77 -42.12 25.84
C LYS A 300 -31.44 -43.48 26.46
N VAL A 301 -30.64 -43.44 27.53
CA VAL A 301 -30.95 -44.14 28.79
C VAL A 301 -30.52 -43.22 29.94
N ASN A 302 -31.45 -42.95 30.86
CA ASN A 302 -31.25 -42.36 32.18
C ASN A 302 -30.55 -43.38 33.10
N ASP A 303 -29.76 -42.91 34.06
CA ASP A 303 -30.08 -43.23 35.46
C ASP A 303 -29.42 -42.27 36.45
N THR A 304 -30.18 -42.01 37.52
CA THR A 304 -29.80 -41.23 38.71
C THR A 304 -29.85 -42.21 39.87
N MET A 305 -28.86 -42.24 40.77
CA MET A 305 -29.02 -42.67 42.16
C MET A 305 -27.88 -42.15 43.04
N SER A 306 -28.24 -41.91 44.29
CA SER A 306 -27.63 -41.14 45.38
C SER A 306 -26.75 -41.99 46.33
N GLU A 307 -26.23 -41.32 47.39
CA GLU A 307 -25.53 -41.80 48.62
C GLU A 307 -24.00 -41.77 48.54
N ASP A 308 -23.21 -41.40 49.55
CA ASP A 308 -23.34 -40.74 50.86
C ASP A 308 -21.87 -40.43 51.29
N GLY A 309 -21.63 -39.46 52.18
CA GLY A 309 -20.27 -39.19 52.69
C GLY A 309 -20.01 -37.75 53.15
N THR A 310 -20.35 -37.49 54.40
CA THR A 310 -20.02 -36.33 55.23
C THR A 310 -18.52 -36.26 55.53
N GLU A 311 -17.91 -35.06 55.55
CA GLU A 311 -17.18 -34.51 56.70
C GLU A 311 -16.46 -33.18 56.37
N SER A 312 -16.18 -32.45 57.44
CA SER A 312 -15.95 -31.02 57.55
C SER A 312 -14.49 -30.63 57.83
N GLN A 313 -14.20 -29.34 57.66
CA GLN A 313 -13.13 -28.54 58.29
C GLN A 313 -11.70 -28.64 57.76
N GLY A 314 -11.08 -27.46 57.64
CA GLY A 314 -9.65 -27.28 57.44
C GLY A 314 -9.29 -25.92 56.86
N GLU A 315 -9.52 -24.85 57.62
CA GLU A 315 -8.79 -23.58 57.43
C GLU A 315 -7.29 -23.86 57.57
N ALA A 316 -6.50 -23.39 56.61
CA ALA A 316 -5.08 -23.20 56.76
C ALA A 316 -4.71 -21.88 56.08
N ASP A 317 -4.66 -20.83 56.89
CA ASP A 317 -3.81 -19.68 56.67
C ASP A 317 -2.38 -20.17 56.42
N ASP A 318 -1.79 -19.77 55.29
CA ASP A 318 -0.33 -19.66 55.20
C ASP A 318 0.03 -18.38 54.45
N ASN A 319 0.20 -17.33 55.25
CA ASN A 319 0.98 -16.15 54.91
C ASN A 319 2.43 -16.58 54.71
N ASP A 320 2.84 -16.86 53.47
CA ASP A 320 4.24 -16.79 53.09
C ASP A 320 4.47 -15.66 52.11
N SER A 321 4.84 -14.51 52.68
CA SER A 321 5.29 -13.32 51.96
C SER A 321 6.72 -13.53 51.49
N GLY A 322 6.88 -14.23 50.37
CA GLY A 322 8.14 -14.23 49.62
C GLY A 322 8.44 -12.84 49.04
N PRO A 323 9.70 -12.37 49.05
CA PRO A 323 10.04 -11.01 48.69
C PRO A 323 9.72 -10.73 47.22
N ALA A 324 8.95 -9.65 46.98
CA ALA A 324 8.62 -9.15 45.66
C ALA A 324 9.89 -8.94 44.83
N LEU A 325 9.98 -9.69 43.72
CA LEU A 325 11.01 -9.52 42.70
C LEU A 325 10.71 -8.23 41.92
N HIS A 326 11.06 -7.08 42.50
CA HIS A 326 11.06 -5.79 41.81
C HIS A 326 12.09 -5.83 40.66
N GLY A 327 11.63 -5.69 39.41
CA GLY A 327 12.53 -5.43 38.29
C GLY A 327 12.17 -6.01 36.91
N MET A 328 11.10 -6.80 36.78
CA MET A 328 10.58 -7.19 35.46
C MET A 328 9.61 -6.13 34.95
N PRO A 329 9.67 -5.68 33.68
CA PRO A 329 8.63 -4.83 33.13
C PRO A 329 7.30 -5.57 33.27
N GLU A 330 6.34 -4.93 33.94
CA GLU A 330 4.99 -5.44 34.07
C GLU A 330 4.42 -5.56 32.65
N PHE A 331 4.33 -6.80 32.14
CA PHE A 331 3.82 -7.03 30.81
C PHE A 331 2.32 -6.74 30.82
N THR A 332 1.97 -5.54 30.35
CA THR A 332 0.58 -5.17 30.17
C THR A 332 0.04 -5.92 28.95
N ILE A 333 -0.86 -6.87 29.20
CA ILE A 333 -1.60 -7.55 28.14
C ILE A 333 -2.49 -6.50 27.46
N THR A 334 -2.31 -6.30 26.16
CA THR A 334 -3.08 -5.33 25.39
C THR A 334 -3.96 -6.01 24.35
N PRO A 335 -5.21 -5.54 24.14
CA PRO A 335 -6.00 -5.96 22.99
C PRO A 335 -5.30 -5.57 21.70
N LYS A 336 -5.45 -6.40 20.65
CA LYS A 336 -4.97 -6.07 19.32
C LYS A 336 -5.79 -4.94 18.70
N SER A 337 -5.11 -4.12 17.91
CA SER A 337 -5.74 -3.10 17.09
C SER A 337 -6.42 -3.71 15.87
N ARG A 338 -7.47 -3.06 15.37
CA ARG A 338 -8.14 -3.45 14.12
C ARG A 338 -8.08 -2.34 13.06
N THR A 339 -7.85 -2.75 11.81
CA THR A 339 -7.79 -1.84 10.66
C THR A 339 -8.86 -2.16 9.62
N ALA A 340 -9.62 -1.16 9.18
CA ALA A 340 -10.47 -1.29 7.98
C ALA A 340 -9.66 -0.96 6.73
N VAL A 341 -9.74 -1.79 5.68
CA VAL A 341 -9.16 -1.50 4.37
C VAL A 341 -10.30 -1.20 3.41
N LEU A 342 -10.35 0.02 2.90
CA LEU A 342 -11.42 0.53 2.06
C LEU A 342 -10.94 0.60 0.62
N ILE A 343 -11.39 -0.35 -0.20
CA ILE A 343 -11.14 -0.34 -1.64
C ILE A 343 -12.21 0.53 -2.29
N ARG A 344 -11.82 1.69 -2.80
CA ARG A 344 -12.77 2.66 -3.39
C ARG A 344 -13.03 2.37 -4.85
N THR A 345 -14.30 2.41 -5.24
CA THR A 345 -14.76 2.18 -6.62
C THR A 345 -16.10 2.90 -6.86
N HIS A 346 -16.73 2.69 -8.01
CA HIS A 346 -18.00 3.31 -8.37
C HIS A 346 -18.95 2.33 -9.06
N SER A 347 -20.25 2.64 -9.07
CA SER A 347 -21.31 1.76 -9.61
C SER A 347 -21.13 1.35 -11.08
N ASN A 348 -20.38 2.14 -11.87
CA ASN A 348 -20.10 1.84 -13.27
C ASN A 348 -18.81 1.02 -13.50
N GLN A 349 -18.17 0.51 -12.43
CA GLN A 349 -16.91 -0.22 -12.55
C GLN A 349 -17.16 -1.62 -13.08
N THR A 350 -16.47 -1.99 -14.15
CA THR A 350 -16.38 -3.38 -14.61
C THR A 350 -15.23 -4.07 -13.88
N TYR A 351 -15.50 -5.17 -13.18
CA TYR A 351 -14.48 -5.94 -12.49
C TYR A 351 -13.94 -7.01 -13.44
N THR A 352 -12.65 -6.95 -13.74
CA THR A 352 -11.94 -8.04 -14.43
C THR A 352 -11.68 -9.20 -13.45
N GLU A 353 -11.42 -10.40 -13.97
CA GLU A 353 -11.02 -11.53 -13.11
C GLU A 353 -9.76 -11.21 -12.28
N ASN A 354 -8.83 -10.43 -12.84
CA ASN A 354 -7.65 -10.01 -12.09
C ASN A 354 -7.99 -9.03 -10.95
N ASP A 355 -8.97 -8.14 -11.13
CA ASP A 355 -9.47 -7.29 -10.03
C ASP A 355 -9.99 -8.17 -8.89
N LYS A 356 -10.82 -9.18 -9.22
CA LYS A 356 -11.36 -10.13 -8.24
C LYS A 356 -10.24 -10.90 -7.53
N GLN A 357 -9.25 -11.43 -8.26
CA GLN A 357 -8.08 -12.10 -7.68
C GLN A 357 -7.31 -11.20 -6.71
N ASN A 358 -7.14 -9.91 -7.03
CA ASN A 358 -6.47 -8.96 -6.14
C ASN A 358 -7.29 -8.69 -4.87
N ILE A 359 -8.61 -8.50 -4.98
CA ILE A 359 -9.49 -8.32 -3.82
C ILE A 359 -9.47 -9.58 -2.92
N ARG A 360 -9.57 -10.77 -3.50
CA ARG A 360 -9.44 -12.06 -2.79
C ARG A 360 -8.11 -12.17 -2.05
N SER A 361 -7.02 -11.72 -2.67
CA SER A 361 -5.70 -11.71 -2.05
C SER A 361 -5.62 -10.78 -0.84
N LEU A 362 -6.18 -9.57 -0.93
CA LEU A 362 -6.28 -8.63 0.19
C LEU A 362 -7.07 -9.24 1.36
N ILE A 363 -8.23 -9.84 1.09
CA ILE A 363 -9.08 -10.44 2.13
C ILE A 363 -8.37 -11.61 2.80
N THR A 364 -7.79 -12.51 2.01
CA THR A 364 -7.14 -13.71 2.52
C THR A 364 -5.91 -13.36 3.36
N GLU A 365 -5.05 -12.48 2.83
CA GLU A 365 -3.77 -12.12 3.46
C GLU A 365 -3.98 -11.21 4.68
N LEU A 366 -4.89 -10.23 4.59
CA LEU A 366 -5.06 -9.25 5.64
C LEU A 366 -6.08 -9.69 6.70
N CYS A 367 -7.19 -10.31 6.31
CA CYS A 367 -8.24 -10.68 7.26
C CYS A 367 -8.11 -12.14 7.70
N LEU A 368 -8.27 -13.10 6.79
CA LEU A 368 -8.45 -14.50 7.17
C LEU A 368 -7.22 -15.08 7.86
N ARG A 369 -6.03 -14.77 7.33
CA ARG A 369 -4.77 -15.34 7.84
C ARG A 369 -4.23 -14.67 9.09
N SER A 370 -4.50 -13.39 9.28
CA SER A 370 -4.14 -12.65 10.50
C SER A 370 -5.11 -12.88 11.66
N GLY A 371 -6.23 -13.58 11.41
CA GLY A 371 -7.29 -13.79 12.40
C GLY A 371 -8.14 -12.54 12.63
N ALA A 372 -8.43 -11.79 11.56
CA ALA A 372 -9.25 -10.57 11.50
C ALA A 372 -8.63 -9.29 12.09
N GLU A 373 -7.29 -9.16 12.05
CA GLU A 373 -6.59 -7.89 12.39
C GLU A 373 -6.97 -6.77 11.40
N TYR A 374 -7.27 -7.17 10.18
CA TYR A 374 -7.82 -6.30 9.15
C TYR A 374 -9.21 -6.79 8.73
N GLN A 375 -10.02 -5.88 8.19
CA GLN A 375 -11.25 -6.21 7.49
C GLN A 375 -11.35 -5.35 6.22
N VAL A 376 -11.58 -5.99 5.08
CA VAL A 376 -11.63 -5.35 3.77
C VAL A 376 -13.08 -5.05 3.40
N PHE A 377 -13.31 -3.85 2.90
CA PHE A 377 -14.60 -3.36 2.42
C PHE A 377 -14.47 -2.79 1.01
N LEU A 378 -15.50 -2.98 0.19
CA LEU A 378 -15.67 -2.18 -1.02
C LEU A 378 -16.48 -0.93 -0.65
N LEU A 379 -15.90 0.25 -0.87
CA LEU A 379 -16.58 1.53 -0.67
C LEU A 379 -16.98 2.09 -2.04
N VAL A 380 -18.22 1.83 -2.46
CA VAL A 380 -18.69 2.03 -3.83
C VAL A 380 -19.50 3.31 -3.92
N GLN A 381 -19.05 4.26 -4.74
CA GLN A 381 -19.82 5.45 -5.07
C GLN A 381 -20.98 5.07 -6.01
N ALA A 382 -22.22 5.19 -5.53
CA ALA A 382 -23.39 5.18 -6.38
C ALA A 382 -23.43 6.50 -7.18
N LYS A 383 -23.43 6.39 -8.51
CA LYS A 383 -23.60 7.57 -9.40
C LYS A 383 -25.05 8.08 -9.44
N ASP A 384 -25.99 7.33 -8.87
CA ASP A 384 -27.35 7.78 -8.66
C ASP A 384 -27.42 8.67 -7.40
N ASP A 385 -27.89 9.90 -7.57
CA ASP A 385 -28.03 10.87 -6.48
C ASP A 385 -29.14 10.47 -5.49
N ASN A 386 -30.09 9.62 -5.89
CA ASN A 386 -31.19 9.14 -5.05
C ASN A 386 -30.87 7.79 -4.39
N LEU A 387 -29.69 7.66 -3.80
CA LEU A 387 -29.29 6.43 -3.10
C LEU A 387 -30.22 6.16 -1.89
N PRO A 388 -31.03 5.09 -1.89
CA PRO A 388 -31.93 4.78 -0.79
C PRO A 388 -31.17 4.41 0.48
N SER A 389 -31.82 4.52 1.64
CA SER A 389 -31.25 3.98 2.88
C SER A 389 -31.02 2.46 2.77
N PRO A 390 -29.95 1.90 3.35
CA PRO A 390 -29.66 0.46 3.24
C PRO A 390 -30.73 -0.44 3.87
N ALA A 391 -31.29 -0.02 5.02
CA ALA A 391 -32.16 -0.84 5.86
C ALA A 391 -33.42 -1.33 5.11
N GLY A 392 -33.44 -2.60 4.72
CA GLY A 392 -34.60 -3.27 4.11
C GLY A 392 -34.97 -2.78 2.70
N SER A 393 -34.13 -1.97 2.07
CA SER A 393 -34.42 -1.37 0.77
C SER A 393 -34.12 -2.32 -0.37
N ALA A 394 -35.16 -2.80 -1.06
CA ALA A 394 -35.01 -3.56 -2.30
C ALA A 394 -34.23 -2.76 -3.36
N ALA A 395 -34.41 -1.44 -3.40
CA ALA A 395 -33.72 -0.57 -4.35
C ALA A 395 -32.21 -0.45 -4.07
N TYR A 396 -31.79 -0.39 -2.79
CA TYR A 396 -30.36 -0.44 -2.43
C TYR A 396 -29.72 -1.75 -2.91
N ASN A 397 -30.39 -2.87 -2.65
CA ASN A 397 -29.91 -4.19 -3.06
C ASN A 397 -29.83 -4.33 -4.59
N THR A 398 -30.77 -3.76 -5.33
CA THR A 398 -30.71 -3.74 -6.80
C THR A 398 -29.47 -2.99 -7.30
N ILE A 399 -29.15 -1.82 -6.74
CA ILE A 399 -27.94 -1.06 -7.11
C ILE A 399 -26.69 -1.86 -6.77
N LEU A 400 -26.63 -2.45 -5.58
CA LEU A 400 -25.52 -3.28 -5.14
C LEU A 400 -25.28 -4.46 -6.09
N GLN A 401 -26.33 -5.22 -6.40
CA GLN A 401 -26.26 -6.40 -7.26
C GLN A 401 -25.87 -6.07 -8.71
N ALA A 402 -26.29 -4.90 -9.20
CA ALA A 402 -25.90 -4.44 -10.53
C ALA A 402 -24.46 -3.91 -10.60
N SER A 403 -23.90 -3.46 -9.47
CA SER A 403 -22.62 -2.74 -9.42
C SER A 403 -21.44 -3.59 -8.96
N VAL A 404 -21.68 -4.69 -8.24
CA VAL A 404 -20.62 -5.45 -7.54
C VAL A 404 -20.78 -6.95 -7.79
N PRO A 405 -19.67 -7.67 -8.10
CA PRO A 405 -19.67 -9.13 -8.21
C PRO A 405 -20.29 -9.80 -6.98
N ALA A 406 -21.06 -10.87 -7.19
CA ALA A 406 -21.80 -11.58 -6.16
C ALA A 406 -20.94 -11.91 -4.92
N GLU A 407 -19.69 -12.33 -5.15
CA GLU A 407 -18.78 -12.76 -4.09
C GLU A 407 -18.39 -11.65 -3.08
N PHE A 408 -18.56 -10.36 -3.44
CA PHE A 408 -18.16 -9.21 -2.62
C PHE A 408 -19.33 -8.37 -2.10
N GLN A 409 -20.57 -8.73 -2.41
CA GLN A 409 -21.75 -7.90 -2.07
C GLN A 409 -21.88 -7.69 -0.54
N ASN A 410 -21.66 -8.73 0.27
CA ASN A 410 -21.79 -8.69 1.73
C ASN A 410 -20.62 -7.99 2.46
N MET A 411 -19.64 -7.45 1.74
CA MET A 411 -18.58 -6.58 2.27
C MET A 411 -18.59 -5.19 1.64
N THR A 412 -19.69 -4.82 0.98
CA THR A 412 -19.81 -3.56 0.26
C THR A 412 -20.63 -2.53 1.03
N VAL A 413 -20.15 -1.28 1.04
CA VAL A 413 -20.89 -0.11 1.51
C VAL A 413 -21.06 0.86 0.34
N LEU A 414 -22.32 1.17 -0.02
CA LEU A 414 -22.63 2.18 -1.02
C LEU A 414 -22.68 3.58 -0.37
N TRP A 415 -22.27 4.60 -1.12
CA TRP A 415 -22.40 6.01 -0.73
C TRP A 415 -22.67 6.88 -1.97
N SER A 416 -23.20 8.10 -1.80
CA SER A 416 -23.41 9.06 -2.91
C SER A 416 -22.92 10.46 -2.59
N ASP A 417 -22.67 11.27 -3.63
CA ASP A 417 -22.28 12.68 -3.48
C ASP A 417 -23.40 13.49 -2.80
N ALA A 418 -24.67 13.16 -3.07
CA ALA A 418 -25.83 13.77 -2.42
C ALA A 418 -25.79 13.57 -0.89
N GLN A 419 -25.49 12.37 -0.41
CA GLN A 419 -25.34 12.10 1.03
C GLN A 419 -24.17 12.89 1.63
N MET A 420 -23.07 13.07 0.90
CA MET A 420 -21.92 13.85 1.39
C MET A 420 -22.23 15.34 1.44
N LYS A 421 -23.03 15.86 0.50
CA LYS A 421 -23.53 17.25 0.51
C LYS A 421 -24.49 17.51 1.68
N GLU A 422 -25.37 16.56 1.97
CA GLU A 422 -26.27 16.64 3.12
C GLU A 422 -25.50 16.61 4.45
N LEU A 423 -24.49 15.74 4.55
CA LEU A 423 -23.68 15.59 5.76
C LEU A 423 -22.77 16.80 6.03
N TYR A 424 -22.25 17.44 4.97
CA TYR A 424 -21.30 18.55 5.08
C TYR A 424 -21.83 19.80 4.33
N PRO A 425 -22.91 20.43 4.81
CA PRO A 425 -23.59 21.51 4.10
C PRO A 425 -22.81 22.84 4.08
N LEU A 426 -21.78 22.98 4.93
CA LEU A 426 -20.92 24.17 4.96
C LEU A 426 -19.76 24.09 3.95
N ILE A 427 -19.53 22.93 3.34
CA ILE A 427 -18.59 22.80 2.21
C ILE A 427 -19.34 23.25 0.94
N PRO A 428 -18.75 24.14 0.11
CA PRO A 428 -19.40 24.56 -1.13
C PRO A 428 -19.80 23.36 -2.00
N ALA A 429 -21.05 23.33 -2.46
CA ALA A 429 -21.63 22.17 -3.12
C ALA A 429 -20.90 21.80 -4.43
N GLU A 430 -20.27 22.78 -5.09
CA GLU A 430 -19.47 22.62 -6.29
C GLU A 430 -18.18 21.83 -6.06
N VAL A 431 -17.61 21.88 -4.85
CA VAL A 431 -16.37 21.16 -4.50
C VAL A 431 -16.62 19.88 -3.71
N ASN A 432 -17.86 19.65 -3.27
CA ASN A 432 -18.31 18.41 -2.65
C ASN A 432 -18.56 17.34 -3.74
N ASN A 433 -17.47 16.89 -4.35
CA ASN A 433 -17.43 15.90 -5.42
C ASN A 433 -16.24 14.95 -5.23
N VAL A 434 -16.23 13.82 -5.93
CA VAL A 434 -15.17 12.79 -5.78
C VAL A 434 -13.75 13.28 -6.10
N HIS A 435 -13.58 14.34 -6.88
CA HIS A 435 -12.24 14.84 -7.23
C HIS A 435 -11.65 15.70 -6.11
N GLN A 436 -12.43 16.60 -5.53
CA GLN A 436 -11.95 17.54 -4.51
C GLN A 436 -12.23 17.08 -3.08
N SER A 437 -13.23 16.23 -2.87
CA SER A 437 -13.74 15.85 -1.54
C SER A 437 -13.74 14.34 -1.30
N GLN A 438 -12.81 13.60 -1.91
CA GLN A 438 -12.83 12.14 -1.93
C GLN A 438 -12.80 11.47 -0.53
N TRP A 439 -12.22 12.14 0.47
CA TRP A 439 -12.13 11.67 1.85
C TRP A 439 -13.43 11.74 2.63
N LEU A 440 -14.44 12.50 2.19
CA LEU A 440 -15.71 12.62 2.91
C LEU A 440 -16.39 11.25 3.08
N SER A 441 -16.31 10.39 2.06
CA SER A 441 -16.84 9.02 2.09
C SER A 441 -16.12 8.14 3.12
N VAL A 442 -14.79 8.25 3.21
CA VAL A 442 -13.96 7.52 4.18
C VAL A 442 -14.23 8.01 5.61
N GLN A 443 -14.37 9.32 5.80
CA GLN A 443 -14.77 9.91 7.08
C GLN A 443 -16.15 9.41 7.53
N LYS A 444 -17.14 9.42 6.62
CA LYS A 444 -18.48 8.90 6.91
C LYS A 444 -18.42 7.42 7.28
N PHE A 445 -17.68 6.62 6.53
CA PHE A 445 -17.48 5.20 6.85
C PHE A 445 -16.93 5.03 8.28
N ALA A 446 -15.92 5.81 8.66
CA ALA A 446 -15.33 5.75 10.00
C ALA A 446 -16.30 6.15 11.11
N GLN A 447 -17.17 7.14 10.89
CA GLN A 447 -18.23 7.50 11.83
C GLN A 447 -19.26 6.36 12.00
N ASP A 448 -19.63 5.70 10.91
CA ASP A 448 -20.60 4.60 10.93
C ASP A 448 -20.00 3.28 11.48
N HIS A 449 -18.68 3.12 11.38
CA HIS A 449 -17.95 1.92 11.78
C HIS A 449 -16.81 2.27 12.76
N PRO A 450 -17.11 2.76 13.98
CA PRO A 450 -16.11 3.32 14.90
C PRO A 450 -15.23 2.25 15.59
N LYS A 451 -15.45 0.96 15.30
CA LYS A 451 -14.77 -0.20 15.90
C LYS A 451 -13.35 -0.46 15.39
N PHE A 452 -12.82 0.39 14.51
CA PHE A 452 -11.48 0.28 13.96
C PHE A 452 -10.61 1.43 14.47
N ASP A 453 -9.36 1.13 14.80
CA ASP A 453 -8.40 2.16 15.22
C ASP A 453 -7.77 2.87 14.01
N HIS A 454 -7.73 2.18 12.87
CA HIS A 454 -7.13 2.65 11.64
C HIS A 454 -7.97 2.32 10.41
N TYR A 455 -7.83 3.14 9.38
CA TYR A 455 -8.53 3.04 8.11
C TYR A 455 -7.53 3.23 6.98
N PHE A 456 -7.38 2.23 6.13
CA PHE A 456 -6.51 2.26 4.97
C PHE A 456 -7.34 2.54 3.73
N ASN A 457 -7.15 3.70 3.11
CA ASN A 457 -7.74 4.03 1.84
C ASN A 457 -6.90 3.38 0.73
N TRP A 458 -7.48 2.39 0.04
CA TRP A 458 -6.81 1.59 -0.98
C TRP A 458 -7.36 1.94 -2.37
N GLU A 459 -6.46 2.36 -3.27
CA GLU A 459 -6.83 2.69 -4.65
C GLU A 459 -7.00 1.42 -5.49
N PHE A 460 -8.13 1.33 -6.21
CA PHE A 460 -8.54 0.13 -6.97
C PHE A 460 -7.55 -0.26 -8.07
N ASP A 461 -6.89 0.73 -8.67
CA ASP A 461 -5.90 0.60 -9.74
C ASP A 461 -4.46 0.46 -9.22
N THR A 462 -4.29 0.14 -7.93
CA THR A 462 -3.00 -0.29 -7.38
C THR A 462 -2.85 -1.82 -7.46
N ARG A 463 -1.64 -2.30 -7.76
CA ARG A 463 -1.25 -3.71 -7.57
C ARG A 463 -0.04 -3.83 -6.68
N PHE A 464 0.03 -4.94 -5.95
CA PHE A 464 1.18 -5.31 -5.16
C PHE A 464 1.59 -6.74 -5.45
N THR A 465 2.80 -6.94 -5.96
CA THR A 465 3.32 -8.29 -6.30
C THR A 465 3.77 -9.07 -5.06
N GLY A 466 4.10 -8.38 -3.95
CA GLY A 466 4.47 -9.01 -2.69
C GLY A 466 3.25 -9.43 -1.85
N HIS A 467 3.48 -9.72 -0.57
CA HIS A 467 2.42 -10.13 0.37
C HIS A 467 1.87 -8.93 1.17
N HIS A 468 0.56 -8.66 1.10
CA HIS A 468 -0.09 -7.46 1.64
C HIS A 468 0.09 -7.30 3.16
N TYR A 469 -0.08 -8.37 3.95
CA TYR A 469 0.14 -8.31 5.41
C TYR A 469 1.54 -7.81 5.75
N ASN A 470 2.58 -8.37 5.11
CA ASN A 470 3.94 -7.95 5.31
C ASN A 470 4.12 -6.46 4.95
N LEU A 471 3.59 -6.01 3.81
CA LEU A 471 3.65 -4.59 3.43
C LEU A 471 3.05 -3.69 4.52
N LEU A 472 1.79 -3.93 4.92
CA LEU A 472 1.08 -3.03 5.84
C LEU A 472 1.70 -3.02 7.24
N GLU A 473 2.14 -4.17 7.75
CA GLU A 473 2.82 -4.26 9.04
C GLU A 473 4.20 -3.57 9.02
N LYS A 474 4.95 -3.70 7.93
CA LYS A 474 6.26 -3.04 7.80
C LYS A 474 6.15 -1.53 7.60
N LEU A 475 5.14 -1.04 6.86
CA LEU A 475 4.82 0.38 6.79
C LEU A 475 4.51 0.96 8.18
N THR A 476 3.65 0.27 8.94
CA THR A 476 3.27 0.67 10.29
C THR A 476 4.46 0.64 11.25
N THR A 477 5.28 -0.42 11.21
CA THR A 477 6.48 -0.55 12.03
C THR A 477 7.51 0.54 11.72
N PHE A 478 7.72 0.84 10.44
CA PHE A 478 8.59 1.94 10.03
C PHE A 478 8.08 3.28 10.56
N ALA A 479 6.78 3.54 10.43
CA ALA A 479 6.16 4.78 10.89
C ALA A 479 6.26 4.96 12.40
N LYS A 480 6.05 3.90 13.18
CA LYS A 480 6.26 3.91 14.65
C LYS A 480 7.68 4.28 15.04
N LYS A 481 8.69 3.80 14.30
CA LYS A 481 10.12 4.08 14.55
C LYS A 481 10.53 5.52 14.23
N GLN A 482 9.71 6.28 13.50
CA GLN A 482 10.09 7.65 13.13
C GLN A 482 9.97 8.62 14.32
N PRO A 483 11.00 9.40 14.64
CA PRO A 483 10.91 10.50 15.60
C PRO A 483 10.19 11.69 14.99
N ARG A 484 9.56 12.52 15.82
CA ARG A 484 8.90 13.77 15.38
C ARG A 484 9.89 14.85 14.96
N LYS A 485 11.08 14.90 15.57
CA LYS A 485 12.17 15.82 15.17
C LYS A 485 12.53 15.64 13.69
N GLY A 486 12.42 16.72 12.91
CA GLY A 486 12.72 16.73 11.47
C GLY A 486 11.74 15.92 10.61
N LEU A 487 10.59 15.49 11.15
CA LEU A 487 9.69 14.54 10.48
C LEU A 487 9.00 15.17 9.28
N TRP A 488 8.43 16.36 9.43
CA TRP A 488 7.75 17.07 8.35
C TRP A 488 8.72 17.37 7.20
N GLU A 489 9.96 17.75 7.51
CA GLU A 489 10.98 18.06 6.51
C GLU A 489 11.44 16.80 5.76
N ARG A 490 11.50 15.64 6.44
CA ARG A 490 11.75 14.35 5.78
C ARG A 490 10.58 13.93 4.90
N ASN A 491 9.35 14.17 5.35
CA ASN A 491 8.16 13.80 4.61
C ASN A 491 8.01 14.58 3.30
N GLU A 492 8.61 15.76 3.19
CA GLU A 492 8.49 16.67 2.06
C GLU A 492 9.32 16.31 0.82
N ARG A 493 10.07 15.20 0.84
CA ARG A 493 11.02 14.88 -0.22
C ARG A 493 11.18 13.38 -0.46
N TYR A 494 11.57 13.01 -1.67
CA TYR A 494 11.88 11.63 -2.01
C TYR A 494 13.22 11.19 -1.41
N TYR A 495 13.26 10.00 -0.82
CA TYR A 495 14.51 9.37 -0.42
C TYR A 495 15.13 8.65 -1.62
N ILE A 496 16.24 9.18 -2.14
CA ILE A 496 17.04 8.57 -3.22
C ILE A 496 18.30 7.91 -2.64
N PRO A 497 18.39 6.58 -2.52
CA PRO A 497 19.50 5.92 -1.83
C PRO A 497 20.87 6.18 -2.46
N SER A 498 20.96 6.23 -3.80
CA SER A 498 22.22 6.45 -4.51
C SER A 498 22.77 7.88 -4.37
N PHE A 499 21.98 8.81 -3.84
CA PHE A 499 22.40 10.18 -3.53
C PHE A 499 22.54 10.42 -2.03
N HIS A 500 21.57 9.95 -1.24
CA HIS A 500 21.50 10.18 0.21
C HIS A 500 22.20 9.12 1.06
N ASP A 501 22.70 8.04 0.45
CA ASP A 501 23.21 6.85 1.14
C ASP A 501 22.12 6.23 2.04
N ARG A 502 22.47 5.68 3.21
CA ARG A 502 21.54 5.08 4.17
C ARG A 502 20.47 6.05 4.65
N PHE A 503 19.29 5.52 4.98
CA PHE A 503 18.17 6.32 5.51
C PHE A 503 18.52 7.10 6.80
N SER A 504 19.44 6.57 7.62
CA SER A 504 19.97 7.27 8.80
C SER A 504 20.78 8.52 8.42
N THR A 505 21.58 8.45 7.36
CA THR A 505 22.36 9.57 6.83
C THR A 505 21.44 10.62 6.21
N PHE A 506 20.46 10.17 5.42
CA PHE A 506 19.38 11.01 4.90
C PHE A 506 18.70 11.80 6.02
N ARG A 507 18.28 11.14 7.10
CA ARG A 507 17.64 11.79 8.26
C ARG A 507 18.49 12.91 8.85
N LEU A 508 19.79 12.67 9.03
CA LEU A 508 20.72 13.66 9.57
C LEU A 508 20.95 14.84 8.61
N ALA A 509 21.07 14.56 7.31
CA ALA A 509 21.22 15.58 6.28
C ALA A 509 20.00 16.51 6.21
N VAL A 510 18.79 15.94 6.26
CA VAL A 510 17.53 16.73 6.28
C VAL A 510 17.45 17.60 7.53
N GLN A 511 17.76 17.04 8.71
CA GLN A 511 17.77 17.84 9.95
C GLN A 511 18.75 19.02 9.86
N LYS A 512 19.93 18.79 9.29
CA LYS A 512 20.93 19.84 9.10
C LYS A 512 20.45 20.92 8.13
N ALA A 513 19.76 20.53 7.06
CA ALA A 513 19.21 21.47 6.09
C ALA A 513 18.02 22.28 6.64
N ALA A 514 17.21 21.67 7.52
CA ALA A 514 16.09 22.34 8.18
C ALA A 514 16.57 23.47 9.10
N GLY A 515 17.61 23.21 9.90
CA GLY A 515 18.13 24.17 10.87
C GLY A 515 17.11 24.47 11.98
N ASP A 516 16.96 25.75 12.31
CA ASP A 516 16.01 26.23 13.34
C ASP A 516 14.56 26.30 12.83
N ASP A 517 14.33 26.18 11.51
CA ASP A 517 13.00 26.26 10.88
C ASP A 517 12.20 24.94 10.98
N THR A 518 12.51 24.08 11.96
CA THR A 518 11.88 22.76 12.07
C THR A 518 10.46 22.85 12.64
N ILE A 519 9.53 22.09 12.05
CA ILE A 519 8.15 21.98 12.53
C ILE A 519 8.13 21.05 13.75
N TRP A 520 8.19 21.65 14.93
CA TRP A 520 8.13 20.93 16.21
C TRP A 520 6.71 20.71 16.71
N GLY A 521 5.83 21.68 16.51
CA GLY A 521 4.44 21.65 16.92
C GLY A 521 3.48 22.04 15.80
N PRO A 522 2.17 21.96 16.05
CA PRO A 522 1.18 22.47 15.10
C PRO A 522 1.41 23.97 14.84
N PRO A 523 1.45 24.41 13.57
CA PRO A 523 1.60 25.82 13.26
C PRO A 523 0.36 26.61 13.72
N PRO A 524 0.52 27.81 14.28
CA PRO A 524 -0.62 28.65 14.66
C PRO A 524 -1.54 28.90 13.47
N THR A 525 -2.82 28.54 13.61
CA THR A 525 -3.81 28.66 12.53
C THR A 525 -5.12 29.19 13.12
N PRO A 526 -5.63 30.34 12.65
CA PRO A 526 -6.89 30.90 13.14
C PRO A 526 -8.04 29.89 13.06
N GLY A 527 -8.86 29.82 14.11
CA GLY A 527 -10.02 28.93 14.17
C GLY A 527 -9.70 27.44 14.41
N VAL A 528 -8.43 27.05 14.43
CA VAL A 528 -8.00 25.68 14.72
C VAL A 528 -7.48 25.57 16.15
N LEU A 529 -8.06 24.63 16.90
CA LEU A 529 -7.56 24.22 18.21
C LEU A 529 -6.90 22.84 18.06
N PRO A 530 -5.56 22.75 18.17
CA PRO A 530 -4.87 21.47 18.02
C PRO A 530 -5.31 20.44 19.08
N VAL A 531 -5.54 19.20 18.64
CA VAL A 531 -5.98 18.07 19.50
C VAL A 531 -4.93 16.94 19.56
N GLY A 532 -3.78 17.14 18.92
CA GLY A 532 -2.61 16.27 19.01
C GLY A 532 -1.93 16.32 20.38
N PRO A 533 -0.87 15.52 20.57
CA PRO A 533 -0.10 15.56 21.81
C PRO A 533 0.49 16.95 22.04
N LYS A 534 0.55 17.36 23.31
CA LYS A 534 1.24 18.60 23.69
C LYS A 534 2.73 18.47 23.35
N VAL A 535 3.27 19.54 22.78
CA VAL A 535 4.70 19.66 22.51
C VAL A 535 5.47 19.52 23.83
N PRO A 536 6.53 18.71 23.90
CA PRO A 536 7.38 18.60 25.08
C PRO A 536 7.98 19.96 25.45
N SER A 537 8.33 20.16 26.72
CA SER A 537 9.09 21.34 27.15
C SER A 537 10.54 21.36 26.63
N LEU A 538 11.00 20.24 26.06
CA LEU A 538 12.31 20.12 25.45
C LEU A 538 12.31 20.77 24.06
N GLU A 539 13.28 21.65 23.83
CA GLU A 539 13.48 22.28 22.52
C GLU A 539 13.94 21.25 21.47
N PRO A 540 13.61 21.46 20.18
CA PRO A 540 14.00 20.53 19.12
C PRO A 540 15.49 20.24 19.08
N LYS A 541 16.33 21.26 19.31
CA LYS A 541 17.80 21.13 19.30
C LYS A 541 18.32 20.18 20.39
N ASP A 542 17.61 20.10 21.51
CA ASP A 542 18.01 19.33 22.69
C ASP A 542 17.41 17.90 22.68
N ASP A 543 16.41 17.61 21.82
CA ASP A 543 15.90 16.26 21.60
C ASP A 543 16.87 15.40 20.76
N SER A 544 17.29 14.27 21.31
CA SER A 544 18.14 13.29 20.62
C SER A 544 17.32 12.29 19.77
N PHE A 545 16.27 12.77 19.10
CA PHE A 545 15.32 11.99 18.33
C PHE A 545 14.52 10.98 19.16
N HIS A 546 14.13 11.34 20.39
CA HIS A 546 13.37 10.46 21.26
C HIS A 546 11.87 10.70 21.14
N TRP A 547 11.44 11.96 21.02
CA TRP A 547 10.02 12.26 20.99
C TRP A 547 9.32 11.64 19.76
N GLY A 548 8.24 10.91 20.02
CA GLY A 548 7.41 10.24 19.04
C GLY A 548 7.92 8.86 18.59
N VAL A 549 9.10 8.40 19.03
CA VAL A 549 9.53 7.01 18.73
C VAL A 549 8.66 6.04 19.53
N GLY A 550 8.11 5.02 18.84
CA GLY A 550 7.15 4.07 19.40
C GLY A 550 5.69 4.52 19.34
N GLU A 551 5.45 5.81 19.09
CA GLU A 551 4.11 6.36 18.86
C GLU A 551 3.56 5.91 17.49
N GLU A 552 2.32 5.43 17.45
CA GLU A 552 1.58 5.18 16.21
C GLU A 552 1.48 6.44 15.35
N ALA A 553 1.63 6.29 14.04
CA ALA A 553 1.38 7.39 13.12
C ALA A 553 -0.11 7.54 12.83
N ASP A 554 -0.63 8.76 12.95
CA ASP A 554 -1.99 9.11 12.57
C ASP A 554 -2.21 9.10 11.06
N TYR A 555 -1.15 9.36 10.29
CA TYR A 555 -1.20 9.33 8.83
C TYR A 555 0.05 8.63 8.27
N ILE A 556 -0.14 7.72 7.31
CA ILE A 556 0.95 7.10 6.54
C ILE A 556 0.66 7.28 5.05
N SER A 557 1.49 8.07 4.36
CA SER A 557 1.44 8.23 2.90
C SER A 557 2.48 7.37 2.20
N LEU A 558 2.24 7.08 0.92
CA LEU A 558 3.18 6.38 0.03
C LEU A 558 3.83 7.31 -1.02
N ALA A 559 3.60 8.61 -0.90
CA ALA A 559 4.29 9.67 -1.64
C ALA A 559 4.60 10.85 -0.70
N PRO A 560 5.56 11.72 -1.05
CA PRO A 560 5.92 12.86 -0.21
C PRO A 560 4.72 13.75 0.15
N MET A 561 4.72 14.26 1.38
CA MET A 561 3.82 15.31 1.84
C MET A 561 4.46 16.66 1.51
N PHE A 562 4.44 17.07 0.24
CA PHE A 562 5.09 18.30 -0.21
C PHE A 562 4.32 19.54 0.23
N ASN A 563 5.02 20.67 0.36
CA ASN A 563 4.38 21.97 0.51
C ASN A 563 3.92 22.49 -0.86
N PRO A 564 2.60 22.66 -1.10
CA PRO A 564 2.09 23.08 -2.40
C PRO A 564 2.30 24.58 -2.70
N VAL A 565 2.69 25.38 -1.70
CA VAL A 565 3.01 26.81 -1.91
C VAL A 565 4.16 26.95 -2.92
N ASN A 566 4.08 27.98 -3.77
CA ASN A 566 5.03 28.26 -4.86
C ASN A 566 5.14 27.18 -5.95
N THR A 567 4.34 26.11 -5.92
CA THR A 567 4.22 25.17 -7.04
C THR A 567 3.25 25.70 -8.12
N SER A 568 3.17 25.05 -9.27
CA SER A 568 2.06 25.21 -10.22
C SER A 568 1.11 24.02 -10.22
N TRP A 569 1.07 23.24 -9.14
CA TRP A 569 0.08 22.17 -8.97
C TRP A 569 -1.34 22.75 -8.91
N VAL A 570 -2.30 22.11 -9.57
CA VAL A 570 -3.65 22.66 -9.80
C VAL A 570 -4.45 22.86 -8.51
N GLY A 571 -4.32 21.95 -7.55
CA GLY A 571 -5.06 21.98 -6.29
C GLY A 571 -4.43 22.86 -5.20
N LYS A 572 -3.32 23.57 -5.48
CA LYS A 572 -2.54 24.27 -4.44
C LYS A 572 -3.31 25.33 -3.64
N ASN A 573 -4.37 25.87 -4.24
CA ASN A 573 -5.19 26.96 -3.71
C ASN A 573 -6.59 26.51 -3.25
N ASP A 574 -6.86 25.20 -3.30
CA ASP A 574 -8.14 24.60 -2.93
C ASP A 574 -8.25 24.52 -1.40
N VAL A 575 -8.59 25.67 -0.79
CA VAL A 575 -8.72 25.87 0.65
C VAL A 575 -10.00 26.66 0.93
N TRP A 576 -10.86 26.12 1.80
CA TRP A 576 -12.16 26.69 2.17
C TRP A 576 -12.35 26.64 3.68
N GLY A 577 -13.03 27.64 4.26
CA GLY A 577 -13.30 27.75 5.71
C GLY A 577 -12.09 28.12 6.59
N TYR A 578 -10.89 27.64 6.23
CA TYR A 578 -9.63 28.06 6.85
C TYR A 578 -9.21 29.49 6.46
N ASP A 579 -8.03 29.91 6.92
CA ASP A 579 -7.42 31.25 6.69
C ASP A 579 -6.90 31.45 5.24
N GLY A 580 -7.69 30.99 4.26
CA GLY A 580 -7.37 31.09 2.84
C GLY A 580 -6.00 30.54 2.47
N LEU A 581 -5.26 31.28 1.64
CA LEU A 581 -3.95 30.88 1.14
C LEU A 581 -2.84 30.97 2.19
N ASP A 582 -3.08 31.57 3.35
CA ASP A 582 -2.12 31.63 4.45
C ASP A 582 -2.17 30.38 5.33
N THR A 583 -3.19 29.52 5.14
CA THR A 583 -3.31 28.23 5.83
C THR A 583 -2.08 27.35 5.59
N PRO A 584 -1.34 26.95 6.64
CA PRO A 584 -0.28 25.96 6.54
C PRO A 584 -0.84 24.63 6.06
N ARG A 585 -0.28 24.07 4.97
CA ARG A 585 -0.84 22.88 4.33
C ARG A 585 0.20 21.99 3.69
N ARG A 586 -0.17 20.73 3.49
CA ARG A 586 0.64 19.71 2.82
C ARG A 586 -0.20 18.97 1.81
N ALA A 587 0.43 18.56 0.72
CA ALA A 587 -0.19 17.83 -0.37
C ALA A 587 0.56 16.52 -0.62
N THR A 588 -0.15 15.50 -1.06
CA THR A 588 0.39 14.21 -1.49
C THR A 588 -0.44 13.76 -2.67
N ILE A 589 0.23 13.52 -3.81
CA ILE A 589 -0.45 13.04 -5.01
C ILE A 589 -0.81 11.57 -4.83
N GLY A 590 -2.07 11.24 -5.12
CA GLY A 590 -2.68 9.97 -4.73
C GLY A 590 -3.16 9.97 -3.28
N THR A 591 -4.21 9.21 -3.01
CA THR A 591 -4.82 9.07 -1.68
C THR A 591 -4.63 7.69 -1.07
N HIS A 592 -3.86 6.82 -1.72
CA HIS A 592 -3.46 5.52 -1.20
C HIS A 592 -2.68 5.67 0.12
N SER A 593 -3.36 5.58 1.26
CA SER A 593 -2.81 5.97 2.57
C SER A 593 -3.59 5.43 3.77
N ARG A 594 -2.93 5.34 4.93
CA ARG A 594 -3.55 4.97 6.21
C ARG A 594 -3.86 6.22 7.04
N CYS A 595 -5.06 6.29 7.62
CA CYS A 595 -5.44 7.26 8.64
C CYS A 595 -5.77 6.56 9.96
N SER A 596 -5.48 7.19 11.10
CA SER A 596 -6.05 6.81 12.40
C SER A 596 -7.51 7.23 12.50
N LYS A 597 -8.27 6.55 13.36
CA LYS A 597 -9.62 6.97 13.75
C LYS A 597 -9.62 8.41 14.24
N LYS A 598 -8.65 8.76 15.09
CA LYS A 598 -8.48 10.12 15.64
C LYS A 598 -8.34 11.17 14.55
N LEU A 599 -7.53 10.91 13.52
CA LEU A 599 -7.38 11.82 12.39
C LEU A 599 -8.68 11.97 11.61
N LEU A 600 -9.38 10.87 11.29
CA LEU A 600 -10.66 10.94 10.56
C LEU A 600 -11.78 11.61 11.35
N ASP A 601 -11.85 11.41 12.67
CA ASP A 601 -12.77 12.13 13.56
C ASP A 601 -12.47 13.63 13.56
N THR A 602 -11.19 14.01 13.53
CA THR A 602 -10.76 15.41 13.48
C THR A 602 -11.08 16.02 12.12
N MET A 603 -10.80 15.31 11.02
CA MET A 603 -11.20 15.71 9.67
C MET A 603 -12.72 15.88 9.57
N HIS A 604 -13.50 14.98 10.17
CA HIS A 604 -14.95 15.09 10.23
C HIS A 604 -15.39 16.38 10.96
N ALA A 605 -14.82 16.65 12.15
CA ALA A 605 -15.12 17.84 12.92
C ALA A 605 -14.75 19.15 12.21
N GLU A 606 -13.62 19.19 11.49
CA GLU A 606 -13.22 20.36 10.70
C GLU A 606 -14.17 20.58 9.51
N ASN A 607 -14.50 19.52 8.76
CA ASN A 607 -15.45 19.62 7.65
C ASN A 607 -16.86 20.06 8.10
N LEU A 608 -17.31 19.67 9.30
CA LEU A 608 -18.57 20.14 9.88
C LEU A 608 -18.57 21.65 10.21
N LYS A 609 -17.39 22.26 10.38
CA LYS A 609 -17.22 23.72 10.54
C LYS A 609 -17.09 24.45 9.19
N GLY A 610 -17.08 23.71 8.08
CA GLY A 610 -16.77 24.24 6.75
C GLY A 610 -15.27 24.34 6.44
N ASN A 611 -14.40 23.88 7.34
CA ASN A 611 -12.95 23.87 7.15
C ASN A 611 -12.55 22.70 6.25
N HIS A 612 -12.26 22.99 4.99
CA HIS A 612 -12.01 22.00 3.96
C HIS A 612 -10.80 22.35 3.10
N VAL A 613 -10.10 21.33 2.61
CA VAL A 613 -9.05 21.45 1.59
C VAL A 613 -9.16 20.28 0.64
N SER A 614 -8.61 20.43 -0.56
CA SER A 614 -8.62 19.40 -1.61
C SER A 614 -8.24 18.01 -1.09
N SER A 615 -8.75 16.99 -1.77
CA SER A 615 -8.65 15.60 -1.36
C SER A 615 -7.21 15.10 -1.22
N GLU A 616 -6.32 15.54 -2.10
CA GLU A 616 -4.88 15.27 -2.05
C GLU A 616 -4.14 16.14 -1.02
N MET A 617 -4.87 16.89 -0.18
CA MET A 617 -4.34 17.73 0.92
C MET A 617 -4.91 17.37 2.29
N THR A 618 -6.15 16.86 2.36
CA THR A 618 -6.95 16.83 3.60
C THR A 618 -6.25 16.13 4.77
N PRO A 619 -5.86 14.84 4.70
CA PRO A 619 -5.38 14.13 5.89
C PRO A 619 -4.10 14.73 6.47
N GLN A 620 -3.10 14.98 5.63
CA GLN A 620 -1.81 15.53 6.06
C GLN A 620 -1.90 17.00 6.46
N THR A 621 -2.80 17.79 5.87
CA THR A 621 -3.03 19.17 6.31
C THR A 621 -3.68 19.18 7.69
N VAL A 622 -4.75 18.40 7.89
CA VAL A 622 -5.37 18.29 9.22
C VAL A 622 -4.39 17.71 10.24
N ALA A 623 -3.56 16.74 9.85
CA ALA A 623 -2.52 16.21 10.73
C ALA A 623 -1.50 17.28 11.13
N LEU A 624 -1.04 18.11 10.20
CA LEU A 624 -0.15 19.25 10.47
C LEU A 624 -0.80 20.24 11.44
N LEU A 625 -2.00 20.70 11.11
CA LEU A 625 -2.72 21.74 11.85
C LEU A 625 -3.07 21.32 13.27
N HIS A 626 -3.31 20.03 13.51
CA HIS A 626 -3.64 19.51 14.84
C HIS A 626 -2.46 18.84 15.57
N GLY A 627 -1.25 18.80 14.98
CA GLY A 627 -0.05 18.29 15.65
C GLY A 627 0.05 16.76 15.70
N PHE A 628 -0.67 16.07 14.83
CA PHE A 628 -0.64 14.62 14.69
C PHE A 628 0.63 14.11 14.03
N LYS A 629 0.93 12.82 14.23
CA LYS A 629 2.12 12.20 13.65
C LYS A 629 1.81 11.72 12.24
N ALA A 630 2.32 12.42 11.23
CA ALA A 630 2.23 12.02 9.84
C ALA A 630 3.59 11.49 9.35
N VAL A 631 3.61 10.37 8.62
CA VAL A 631 4.84 9.76 8.09
C VAL A 631 4.68 9.45 6.60
N PHE A 632 5.63 9.91 5.79
CA PHE A 632 5.79 9.40 4.43
C PHE A 632 6.66 8.14 4.49
N ALA A 633 6.12 7.03 3.99
CA ALA A 633 6.84 5.79 3.84
C ALA A 633 7.49 5.72 2.44
N PRO A 634 8.83 5.76 2.34
CA PRO A 634 9.55 5.78 1.06
C PRO A 634 9.58 4.40 0.37
N VAL A 635 8.44 3.97 -0.16
CA VAL A 635 8.28 2.68 -0.85
C VAL A 635 9.25 2.55 -2.04
N PRO A 636 9.79 1.34 -2.31
CA PRO A 636 10.66 1.09 -3.47
C PRO A 636 9.99 1.46 -4.80
N MET A 637 10.66 2.31 -5.58
CA MET A 637 10.25 2.74 -6.90
C MET A 637 11.40 2.50 -7.90
N PHE A 638 11.07 1.93 -9.04
CA PHE A 638 12.02 1.67 -10.12
C PHE A 638 11.73 2.58 -11.31
N MET A 639 12.77 2.84 -12.10
CA MET A 639 12.69 3.64 -13.31
C MET A 639 13.00 2.75 -14.53
N ASP A 640 12.35 3.04 -15.67
CA ASP A 640 12.62 2.39 -16.96
C ASP A 640 13.90 2.88 -17.64
N ARG A 641 14.53 3.90 -17.07
CA ARG A 641 15.80 4.49 -17.48
C ARG A 641 16.75 4.49 -16.29
N ASP A 642 18.04 4.30 -16.55
CA ASP A 642 19.08 4.24 -15.53
C ASP A 642 19.50 5.65 -15.07
N TRP A 643 18.62 6.30 -14.31
CA TRP A 643 18.86 7.65 -13.80
C TRP A 643 19.92 7.66 -12.70
N SER A 644 20.86 8.60 -12.77
CA SER A 644 21.80 8.83 -11.67
C SER A 644 21.10 9.40 -10.43
N GLY A 645 21.58 9.08 -9.24
CA GLY A 645 21.04 9.64 -7.99
C GLY A 645 21.06 11.17 -7.94
N LYS A 646 22.13 11.79 -8.47
CA LYS A 646 22.23 13.27 -8.58
C LYS A 646 21.15 13.85 -9.50
N SER A 647 20.83 13.15 -10.57
CA SER A 647 19.79 13.58 -11.51
C SER A 647 18.41 13.45 -10.89
N LEU A 648 18.12 12.31 -10.24
CA LEU A 648 16.87 12.12 -9.51
C LEU A 648 16.69 13.19 -8.43
N GLU A 649 17.73 13.48 -7.64
CA GLU A 649 17.67 14.53 -6.61
C GLU A 649 17.30 15.88 -7.23
N LYS A 650 18.02 16.25 -8.30
CA LYS A 650 17.81 17.50 -9.03
C LYS A 650 16.37 17.67 -9.55
N PHE A 651 15.72 16.58 -9.97
CA PHE A 651 14.40 16.64 -10.61
C PHE A 651 13.22 16.31 -9.68
N PHE A 652 13.43 15.53 -8.63
CA PHE A 652 12.37 15.11 -7.71
C PHE A 652 12.39 15.90 -6.39
N ASN A 653 13.53 16.48 -6.03
CA ASN A 653 13.71 17.31 -4.83
C ASN A 653 14.27 18.73 -5.18
N PRO A 654 13.63 19.49 -6.09
CA PRO A 654 14.16 20.76 -6.61
C PRO A 654 13.98 21.96 -5.66
N GLY A 655 13.35 21.75 -4.50
CA GLY A 655 13.06 22.80 -3.52
C GLY A 655 14.32 23.42 -2.92
N PRO A 656 14.23 24.65 -2.36
CA PRO A 656 15.38 25.40 -1.87
C PRO A 656 16.24 24.68 -0.81
N LYS A 657 15.65 23.79 0.00
CA LYS A 657 16.35 22.94 0.97
C LYS A 657 16.23 21.45 0.63
N GLY A 658 16.01 21.11 -0.64
CA GLY A 658 15.88 19.74 -1.14
C GLY A 658 14.48 19.15 -0.93
N GLU A 659 13.44 19.97 -0.89
CA GLU A 659 12.04 19.52 -0.86
C GLU A 659 11.53 19.15 -2.27
N SER A 660 10.51 18.30 -2.36
CA SER A 660 9.77 18.10 -3.61
C SER A 660 8.80 19.25 -3.90
N GLY A 661 8.45 20.07 -2.92
CA GLY A 661 7.54 21.22 -3.04
C GLY A 661 8.23 22.57 -3.02
N SER A 662 7.49 23.63 -2.68
CA SER A 662 8.03 24.97 -2.42
C SER A 662 8.69 25.68 -3.62
N THR A 663 8.54 25.14 -4.83
CA THR A 663 9.11 25.71 -6.07
C THR A 663 8.23 25.39 -7.28
N VAL A 664 8.23 26.29 -8.27
CA VAL A 664 7.54 26.08 -9.56
C VAL A 664 8.09 24.87 -10.30
N GLU A 665 9.33 24.48 -9.99
CA GLU A 665 10.00 23.32 -10.56
C GLU A 665 9.62 21.99 -9.89
N SER A 666 8.69 21.98 -8.94
CA SER A 666 8.22 20.75 -8.28
C SER A 666 7.89 19.66 -9.32
N PRO A 667 8.19 18.37 -9.08
CA PRO A 667 7.75 17.30 -9.96
C PRO A 667 6.21 17.19 -10.04
N PHE A 668 5.48 17.81 -9.10
CA PHE A 668 4.01 17.85 -9.06
C PHE A 668 3.42 19.10 -9.73
N SER A 669 4.26 20.05 -10.15
CA SER A 669 3.83 21.22 -10.91
C SER A 669 3.27 20.84 -12.28
N TRP A 670 2.31 21.62 -12.77
CA TRP A 670 1.75 21.44 -14.11
C TRP A 670 2.85 21.38 -15.19
N GLY A 671 2.80 20.37 -16.06
CA GLY A 671 3.79 20.09 -17.10
C GLY A 671 5.09 19.42 -16.63
N ARG A 672 5.30 19.22 -15.32
CA ARG A 672 6.51 18.56 -14.76
C ARG A 672 6.24 17.12 -14.34
N GLU A 673 4.98 16.72 -14.30
CA GLU A 673 4.54 15.36 -13.99
C GLU A 673 5.10 14.30 -14.95
N SER A 674 5.55 14.71 -16.15
CA SER A 674 6.24 13.82 -17.11
C SER A 674 7.52 13.20 -16.54
N ARG A 675 8.06 13.75 -15.44
CA ARG A 675 9.14 13.15 -14.67
C ARG A 675 8.82 11.75 -14.16
N PHE A 676 7.55 11.47 -13.91
CA PHE A 676 7.08 10.16 -13.44
C PHE A 676 6.79 9.17 -14.56
N ALA A 677 6.85 9.57 -15.84
CA ALA A 677 6.44 8.74 -16.97
C ALA A 677 7.16 7.39 -17.01
N GLY A 678 8.42 7.35 -16.58
CA GLY A 678 9.25 6.16 -16.50
C GLY A 678 9.27 5.44 -15.15
N SER A 679 8.44 5.84 -14.18
CA SER A 679 8.45 5.27 -12.81
C SER A 679 7.50 4.09 -12.64
N THR A 680 7.67 3.27 -11.61
CA THR A 680 6.70 2.21 -11.25
C THR A 680 5.54 2.68 -10.37
N TRP A 681 5.53 3.96 -9.96
CA TRP A 681 4.55 4.49 -9.01
C TRP A 681 4.26 5.96 -9.30
N TYR A 682 3.19 6.20 -10.06
CA TYR A 682 2.52 7.50 -10.23
C TYR A 682 1.32 7.34 -11.17
N PHE A 683 0.21 8.04 -10.96
CA PHE A 683 -1.04 7.81 -11.73
C PHE A 683 -0.94 8.01 -13.26
N ARG A 684 0.14 8.62 -13.77
CA ARG A 684 0.43 8.77 -15.22
C ARG A 684 1.56 7.88 -15.76
N ALA A 685 2.17 7.06 -14.91
CA ALA A 685 3.34 6.25 -15.27
C ALA A 685 3.06 5.18 -16.34
N ASN A 686 4.06 4.88 -17.20
CA ASN A 686 3.97 3.84 -18.23
C ASN A 686 4.37 2.43 -17.75
N PRO A 687 5.49 2.25 -17.02
CA PRO A 687 5.96 0.91 -16.64
C PRO A 687 4.98 0.00 -15.90
N PRO A 688 4.09 0.50 -15.02
CA PRO A 688 3.24 -0.37 -14.21
C PRO A 688 2.46 -1.39 -15.03
N MET A 689 1.66 -0.93 -16.01
CA MET A 689 0.81 -1.81 -16.81
C MET A 689 1.64 -2.78 -17.64
N ARG A 690 2.70 -2.30 -18.28
CA ARG A 690 3.61 -3.14 -19.08
C ARG A 690 4.27 -4.23 -18.25
N LEU A 691 4.84 -3.88 -17.09
CA LEU A 691 5.47 -4.83 -16.17
C LEU A 691 4.47 -5.87 -15.69
N TYR A 692 3.24 -5.45 -15.38
CA TYR A 692 2.22 -6.35 -14.86
C TYR A 692 1.71 -7.32 -15.93
N ASN A 693 1.47 -6.86 -17.17
CA ASN A 693 1.14 -7.73 -18.31
C ASN A 693 2.22 -8.79 -18.54
N ASN A 694 3.48 -8.34 -18.64
CA ASN A 694 4.64 -9.20 -18.76
C ASN A 694 4.72 -10.22 -17.61
N TRP A 695 4.50 -9.80 -16.37
CA TRP A 695 4.50 -10.68 -15.19
C TRP A 695 3.36 -11.70 -15.21
N LEU A 696 2.18 -11.34 -15.71
CA LEU A 696 1.06 -12.26 -15.96
C LEU A 696 1.33 -13.26 -17.10
N GLY A 697 2.48 -13.16 -17.76
CA GLY A 697 2.89 -14.04 -18.86
C GLY A 697 2.40 -13.57 -20.23
N TRP A 698 1.73 -12.40 -20.30
CA TRP A 698 1.18 -11.87 -21.53
C TRP A 698 2.20 -11.04 -22.32
N GLU A 699 2.05 -11.06 -23.64
CA GLU A 699 2.88 -10.24 -24.51
C GLU A 699 2.53 -8.75 -24.36
N ASP A 700 3.54 -7.93 -24.10
CA ASP A 700 3.46 -6.48 -24.20
C ASP A 700 4.79 -5.94 -24.72
N SER A 701 4.71 -5.21 -25.84
CA SER A 701 5.88 -4.61 -26.49
C SER A 701 6.95 -5.64 -26.85
N GLY A 702 6.52 -6.81 -27.35
CA GLY A 702 7.39 -7.91 -27.81
C GLY A 702 8.07 -8.72 -26.70
N ILE A 703 7.65 -8.55 -25.45
CA ILE A 703 8.15 -9.30 -24.28
C ILE A 703 6.97 -10.03 -23.65
N GLY A 704 7.16 -11.30 -23.26
CA GLY A 704 6.10 -12.15 -22.71
C GLY A 704 5.43 -13.00 -23.79
N GLY A 705 4.41 -13.75 -23.40
CA GLY A 705 3.79 -14.77 -24.23
C GLY A 705 4.49 -16.15 -24.12
N PRO A 706 3.78 -17.24 -24.44
CA PRO A 706 4.29 -18.61 -24.25
C PRO A 706 5.62 -18.89 -24.99
N GLU A 707 5.75 -18.43 -26.23
CA GLU A 707 6.96 -18.61 -27.05
C GLU A 707 8.17 -17.88 -26.47
N TRP A 708 7.95 -16.68 -25.93
CA TRP A 708 9.01 -15.90 -25.30
C TRP A 708 9.46 -16.57 -24.00
N GLU A 709 8.53 -16.98 -23.14
CA GLU A 709 8.84 -17.65 -21.87
C GLU A 709 9.55 -19.00 -22.08
N LYS A 710 9.26 -19.73 -23.17
CA LYS A 710 9.98 -20.97 -23.50
C LYS A 710 11.49 -20.78 -23.63
N SER A 711 11.93 -19.60 -24.07
CA SER A 711 13.35 -19.29 -24.29
C SER A 711 13.99 -18.47 -23.16
N HIS A 712 13.19 -17.76 -22.37
CA HIS A 712 13.69 -16.84 -21.33
C HIS A 712 13.34 -17.27 -19.89
N GLY A 713 12.38 -18.18 -19.72
CA GLY A 713 11.78 -18.56 -18.44
C GLY A 713 10.60 -17.69 -18.05
N ARG A 714 9.83 -18.12 -17.05
CA ARG A 714 8.71 -17.35 -16.50
C ARG A 714 9.18 -16.11 -15.78
N MET A 715 8.39 -15.05 -15.90
CA MET A 715 8.70 -13.77 -15.28
C MET A 715 8.48 -13.78 -13.78
N CYS A 716 9.22 -12.92 -13.09
CA CYS A 716 9.15 -12.80 -11.65
C CYS A 716 9.58 -11.40 -11.20
N LEU A 717 8.86 -10.86 -10.21
CA LEU A 717 9.07 -9.51 -9.69
C LEU A 717 9.34 -9.56 -8.17
N PRO A 718 10.15 -8.64 -7.61
CA PRO A 718 10.24 -8.48 -6.17
C PRO A 718 8.90 -7.97 -5.61
N ALA A 719 8.78 -7.86 -4.29
CA ALA A 719 7.66 -7.14 -3.68
C ALA A 719 7.63 -5.68 -4.17
N MET A 720 6.64 -5.30 -4.97
CA MET A 720 6.61 -4.01 -5.64
C MET A 720 5.18 -3.48 -5.74
N LEU A 721 5.00 -2.22 -5.40
CA LEU A 721 3.78 -1.48 -5.67
C LEU A 721 3.82 -0.95 -7.10
N LEU A 722 2.74 -1.16 -7.84
CA LEU A 722 2.55 -0.75 -9.23
C LEU A 722 1.30 0.12 -9.32
N HIS A 723 1.44 1.33 -9.86
CA HIS A 723 0.31 2.24 -10.05
C HIS A 723 0.59 3.22 -11.23
N PRO A 724 -0.33 3.32 -12.21
CA PRO A 724 -1.66 2.69 -12.27
C PRO A 724 -1.67 1.33 -12.99
N ILE A 725 -2.61 0.47 -12.60
CA ILE A 725 -2.98 -0.77 -13.29
C ILE A 725 -4.48 -0.76 -13.51
N LYS A 726 -4.93 -0.74 -14.77
CA LYS A 726 -6.34 -0.59 -15.13
C LYS A 726 -6.74 -1.62 -16.17
N ASN A 727 -7.98 -2.09 -16.10
CA ASN A 727 -8.62 -2.94 -17.11
C ASN A 727 -7.75 -4.14 -17.51
N VAL A 728 -7.33 -4.93 -16.53
CA VAL A 728 -6.41 -6.05 -16.74
C VAL A 728 -7.13 -7.19 -17.47
N VAL A 729 -6.89 -7.26 -18.76
CA VAL A 729 -7.30 -8.34 -19.66
C VAL A 729 -6.12 -8.69 -20.56
N GLU A 730 -6.10 -9.92 -21.08
CA GLU A 730 -5.03 -10.36 -21.98
C GLU A 730 -4.98 -9.42 -23.20
N PRO A 731 -3.84 -8.79 -23.50
CA PRO A 731 -3.71 -7.91 -24.63
C PRO A 731 -3.78 -8.66 -25.97
N GLU A 732 -4.28 -7.99 -27.00
CA GLU A 732 -4.23 -8.50 -28.37
C GLU A 732 -2.77 -8.66 -28.86
N PRO A 733 -2.47 -9.60 -29.76
CA PRO A 733 -1.13 -9.78 -30.32
C PRO A 733 -0.54 -8.49 -30.90
N GLY A 734 0.72 -8.19 -30.57
CA GLY A 734 1.40 -6.96 -30.98
C GLY A 734 1.03 -5.71 -30.18
N PHE A 735 0.28 -5.85 -29.07
CA PHE A 735 -0.01 -4.76 -28.15
C PHE A 735 1.26 -4.14 -27.55
N SER A 736 1.19 -2.84 -27.25
CA SER A 736 2.25 -2.10 -26.58
C SER A 736 1.63 -1.07 -25.64
N SER A 737 1.90 -1.22 -24.34
CA SER A 737 1.42 -0.29 -23.32
C SER A 737 1.94 1.13 -23.54
N LYS A 738 1.04 2.11 -23.45
CA LYS A 738 1.33 3.55 -23.49
C LYS A 738 0.46 4.28 -22.49
N SER A 739 0.96 5.38 -21.93
CA SER A 739 0.16 6.36 -21.20
C SER A 739 -0.20 7.48 -22.16
N ASP A 740 -1.46 7.52 -22.59
CA ASP A 740 -2.00 8.57 -23.48
C ASP A 740 -2.49 9.80 -22.69
N LEU A 741 -2.21 9.86 -21.37
CA LEU A 741 -2.59 11.00 -20.56
C LEU A 741 -1.71 12.22 -20.92
N PRO A 742 -2.30 13.38 -21.25
CA PRO A 742 -1.53 14.58 -21.53
C PRO A 742 -0.75 15.02 -20.28
N TYR A 743 0.46 15.54 -20.50
CA TYR A 743 1.36 16.04 -19.45
C TYR A 743 1.41 17.56 -19.41
#